data_AF-A0A1Y5FJZ0-F1
#
_entry.id   AF-A0A1Y5FJZ0-F1
#
_cell.length_a   1.000
_cell.length_b   1.000
_cell.length_c   1.000
_cell.angle_alpha   90.00
_cell.angle_beta   90.00
_cell.angle_gamma   90.00
#
_symmetry.space_group_name_H-M   'P 1'
#
loop_
_entity.id
_entity.type
_entity.pdbx_description
1 polymer ?
#
loop_
_entity_poly.entity_id
_entity_poly.type
_entity_poly.pdbx_seq_one_letter_code
_entity_poly.pdbx_strand_id
1 'polypeptide(L)'
;MVGKLFKKVFGTKNDRELKSLRKIVEKINQHENAFKELSDEQLRNKTAEFKERLGAGESLDQLLPEAFSAVREAADRSLGMRHFDTQMIGGMVLHEGKIAEMRTGEGKTLVATLPAYLNALTGEGVYLVTVNDYLARRDASWMSPVYLTLGMTVGIVQSHAVGSESSFLLEGEGEKGVSRQEAYAADITYGTNNEFGFDYLRDNMVLRVEQKSQRGLAYAIVDEVDSILIDEARTPLIISGQAQDSSELYKKVNKLVQGLTLQPDNIDSGEEGASDTSDEEEFEPEGDFSVDEKVRQVELTEIGHEKVEDLLLSEGLLEEGSSLYQAVNLGLLHHVHGALRAQHMFHKDVEYIVQQGEVVLIDEHTGRTMPGRRLSEGLHQAIEAKEGVTIQSESQTLASTTFQNYFRLFGKLAGMTGTADTEAFEFHQIYGLPVVVIPTNMPVARDDLNDLIFLTQGEKFNAVVGDVRDCIDKGAPVLVGTASIETSELLSTLLNKEKIDHQVLNAKFHEKEAQIVAQAGLPARVTIATNMAGRGTDIVLGGNLEVELAALQDPSDELIATTRAEWQKRHDQVIEAGGLHILSTERHESRRIDNQLRGRAGRQGDPGVSRFYLSLEDSLMRLFASERVKNMMRAIGMEQGEAIEHRMVTSAIERAQRKVEGHNFDMRKQLLEYDDVANDQRQVIYEQRNDLLASESINEIIAAVQHDVVSQVVENSIPAQSLPEQWNIEGLEQDLFSEFNIQLPLQEWLDEDKRLNEEGLKGKIIAATDASYQQRCERIGEDIHTVERQVMLQVLDNLWKEHLANIDYLRQGIGLRAYAQKNPKQEYKRESFELFQEMLENIKLETVRFLSRVEIRREDEAAELERQRQEAFNQQQMEFNHEQSQSALAEEEPMAEFDALPEQPFVRSGEKVGRNAPCPCGSGKKFKQCHGKLN
;
A
#
# COMPACT_ATOMS: atom_id res chain seq x y z
N MET A 1 1.63 8.09 -44.09
CA MET A 1 2.84 7.61 -44.81
C MET A 1 4.10 8.40 -44.45
N VAL A 2 4.05 9.74 -44.34
CA VAL A 2 5.23 10.58 -43.97
C VAL A 2 5.86 10.19 -42.62
N GLY A 3 5.06 9.91 -41.59
CA GLY A 3 5.58 9.48 -40.27
C GLY A 3 6.36 8.16 -40.27
N LYS A 4 6.03 7.21 -41.17
CA LYS A 4 6.77 5.94 -41.30
C LYS A 4 8.14 6.13 -41.98
N LEU A 5 8.26 7.12 -42.87
CA LEU A 5 9.52 7.45 -43.54
C LEU A 5 10.49 8.17 -42.59
N PHE A 6 10.00 9.14 -41.81
CA PHE A 6 10.78 9.82 -40.76
C PHE A 6 11.25 8.85 -39.67
N LYS A 7 10.39 7.93 -39.21
CA LYS A 7 10.76 6.88 -38.23
C LYS A 7 11.89 5.97 -38.74
N LYS A 8 11.93 5.65 -40.04
CA LYS A 8 13.00 4.85 -40.66
C LYS A 8 14.34 5.58 -40.83
N VAL A 9 14.32 6.90 -41.08
CA VAL A 9 15.54 7.70 -41.35
C VAL A 9 16.17 8.22 -40.06
N PHE A 10 15.37 8.62 -39.08
CA PHE A 10 15.82 9.31 -37.88
C PHE A 10 15.78 8.45 -36.60
N GLY A 11 15.21 7.24 -36.68
CA GLY A 11 14.91 6.39 -35.53
C GLY A 11 13.82 6.97 -34.63
N THR A 12 13.39 6.18 -33.65
CA THR A 12 12.59 6.65 -32.51
C THR A 12 13.47 7.34 -31.46
N LYS A 13 12.85 8.01 -30.48
CA LYS A 13 13.56 8.50 -29.28
C LYS A 13 14.34 7.35 -28.62
N ASN A 14 13.68 6.19 -28.46
CA ASN A 14 14.26 4.97 -27.92
C ASN A 14 15.50 4.50 -28.72
N ASP A 15 15.44 4.47 -30.06
CA ASP A 15 16.58 4.03 -30.89
C ASP A 15 17.83 4.91 -30.73
N ARG A 16 17.62 6.23 -30.55
CA ARG A 16 18.73 7.18 -30.35
C ARG A 16 19.38 7.01 -28.99
N GLU A 17 18.56 6.79 -27.97
CA GLU A 17 18.99 6.54 -26.59
C GLU A 17 19.80 5.25 -26.50
N LEU A 18 19.29 4.14 -27.05
CA LEU A 18 20.00 2.86 -27.14
C LEU A 18 21.34 3.00 -27.89
N LYS A 19 21.40 3.80 -28.95
CA LYS A 19 22.64 4.03 -29.69
C LYS A 19 23.70 4.77 -28.87
N SER A 20 23.30 5.65 -27.96
CA SER A 20 24.22 6.31 -27.03
C SER A 20 24.78 5.31 -26.02
N LEU A 21 23.89 4.53 -25.39
CA LEU A 21 24.24 3.54 -24.37
C LEU A 21 25.16 2.44 -24.93
N ARG A 22 24.96 2.00 -26.17
CA ARG A 22 25.85 1.01 -26.83
C ARG A 22 27.31 1.44 -26.88
N LYS A 23 27.60 2.73 -27.01
CA LYS A 23 28.99 3.23 -26.98
C LYS A 23 29.64 3.06 -25.62
N ILE A 24 28.85 3.10 -24.55
CA ILE A 24 29.32 2.86 -23.18
C ILE A 24 29.51 1.36 -22.95
N VAL A 25 28.61 0.52 -23.48
CA VAL A 25 28.81 -0.95 -23.48
C VAL A 25 30.13 -1.34 -24.15
N GLU A 26 30.48 -0.71 -25.28
CA GLU A 26 31.78 -0.93 -25.93
C GLU A 26 32.97 -0.60 -25.02
N LYS A 27 32.86 0.46 -24.19
CA LYS A 27 33.90 0.80 -23.20
C LYS A 27 33.97 -0.24 -22.07
N ILE A 28 32.83 -0.66 -21.53
CA ILE A 28 32.75 -1.72 -20.52
C ILE A 28 33.41 -3.00 -21.05
N ASN A 29 33.10 -3.38 -22.29
CA ASN A 29 33.68 -4.56 -22.94
C ASN A 29 35.21 -4.43 -23.17
N GLN A 30 35.75 -3.22 -23.31
CA GLN A 30 37.21 -3.00 -23.40
C GLN A 30 37.93 -3.24 -22.07
N HIS A 31 37.25 -3.03 -20.93
CA HIS A 31 37.82 -3.26 -19.60
C HIS A 31 37.80 -4.74 -19.18
N GLU A 32 36.99 -5.59 -19.83
CA GLU A 32 36.76 -6.98 -19.42
C GLU A 32 38.05 -7.78 -19.20
N ASN A 33 39.02 -7.73 -20.13
CA ASN A 33 40.27 -8.48 -19.98
C ASN A 33 41.11 -8.00 -18.78
N ALA A 34 41.12 -6.69 -18.52
CA ALA A 34 41.88 -6.13 -17.41
C ALA A 34 41.29 -6.53 -16.05
N PHE A 35 39.95 -6.62 -15.95
CA PHE A 35 39.29 -7.06 -14.72
C PHE A 35 39.42 -8.57 -14.48
N LYS A 36 39.42 -9.39 -15.54
CA LYS A 36 39.70 -10.84 -15.45
C LYS A 36 41.06 -11.16 -14.86
N GLU A 37 42.06 -10.31 -15.10
CA GLU A 37 43.42 -10.49 -14.58
C GLU A 37 43.56 -10.13 -13.08
N LEU A 38 42.57 -9.45 -12.48
CA LEU A 38 42.60 -9.08 -11.07
C LEU A 38 42.39 -10.31 -10.17
N SER A 39 43.11 -10.38 -9.06
CA SER A 39 42.77 -11.30 -7.96
C SER A 39 41.51 -10.84 -7.22
N ASP A 40 40.88 -11.72 -6.44
CA ASP A 40 39.66 -11.40 -5.69
C ASP A 40 39.88 -10.25 -4.69
N GLU A 41 41.06 -10.20 -4.06
CA GLU A 41 41.46 -9.10 -3.17
C GLU A 41 41.58 -7.78 -3.94
N GLN A 42 42.19 -7.79 -5.13
CA GLN A 42 42.29 -6.60 -5.97
C GLN A 42 40.92 -6.13 -6.48
N LEU A 43 40.04 -7.07 -6.84
CA LEU A 43 38.68 -6.77 -7.29
C LEU A 43 37.87 -6.15 -6.14
N ARG A 44 37.97 -6.69 -4.92
CA ARG A 44 37.35 -6.10 -3.73
C ARG A 44 37.91 -4.69 -3.43
N ASN A 45 39.22 -4.50 -3.56
CA ASN A 45 39.86 -3.21 -3.31
C ASN A 45 39.45 -2.12 -4.31
N LYS A 46 38.88 -2.46 -5.47
CA LYS A 46 38.31 -1.48 -6.40
C LYS A 46 37.21 -0.65 -5.76
N THR A 47 36.43 -1.22 -4.85
CA THR A 47 35.40 -0.47 -4.12
C THR A 47 35.98 0.68 -3.30
N ALA A 48 37.09 0.44 -2.60
CA ALA A 48 37.76 1.49 -1.83
C ALA A 48 38.35 2.57 -2.76
N GLU A 49 38.96 2.15 -3.88
CA GLU A 49 39.49 3.06 -4.91
C GLU A 49 38.37 3.95 -5.50
N PHE A 50 37.21 3.38 -5.83
CA PHE A 50 36.08 4.13 -6.37
C PHE A 50 35.48 5.10 -5.34
N LYS A 51 35.36 4.69 -4.06
CA LYS A 51 34.91 5.60 -2.98
C LYS A 51 35.89 6.76 -2.77
N GLU A 52 37.19 6.53 -2.85
CA GLU A 52 38.21 7.60 -2.78
C GLU A 52 38.11 8.57 -3.96
N ARG A 53 37.99 8.05 -5.19
CA ARG A 53 37.81 8.85 -6.41
C ARG A 53 36.53 9.69 -6.39
N LEU A 54 35.44 9.13 -5.89
CA LEU A 54 34.19 9.84 -5.68
C LEU A 54 34.37 10.99 -4.67
N GLY A 55 35.04 10.72 -3.55
CA GLY A 55 35.40 11.73 -2.55
C GLY A 55 36.32 12.84 -3.09
N ALA A 56 37.13 12.54 -4.11
CA ALA A 56 37.96 13.51 -4.82
C ALA A 56 37.20 14.34 -5.89
N GLY A 57 35.90 14.08 -6.09
CA GLY A 57 35.01 14.85 -6.98
C GLY A 57 34.73 14.22 -8.34
N GLU A 58 35.12 12.96 -8.58
CA GLU A 58 34.72 12.21 -9.78
C GLU A 58 33.23 11.81 -9.70
N SER A 59 32.49 11.91 -10.81
CA SER A 59 31.05 11.57 -10.81
C SER A 59 30.80 10.06 -10.99
N LEU A 60 29.63 9.60 -10.53
CA LEU A 60 29.20 8.22 -10.74
C LEU A 60 29.18 7.84 -12.24
N ASP A 61 28.76 8.74 -13.12
CA ASP A 61 28.74 8.52 -14.57
C ASP A 61 30.13 8.26 -15.16
N GLN A 62 31.18 8.88 -14.58
CA GLN A 62 32.56 8.69 -15.00
C GLN A 62 33.11 7.34 -14.54
N LEU A 63 32.74 6.92 -13.33
CA LEU A 63 33.11 5.63 -12.76
C LEU A 63 32.33 4.45 -13.38
N LEU A 64 31.16 4.70 -13.95
CA LEU A 64 30.22 3.69 -14.42
C LEU A 64 30.88 2.58 -15.27
N PRO A 65 31.72 2.86 -16.29
CA PRO A 65 32.29 1.79 -17.11
C PRO A 65 33.19 0.84 -16.33
N GLU A 66 33.97 1.35 -15.39
CA GLU A 66 34.86 0.55 -14.54
C GLU A 66 34.07 -0.20 -13.46
N ALA A 67 33.12 0.47 -12.82
CA ALA A 67 32.26 -0.13 -11.80
C ALA A 67 31.40 -1.27 -12.37
N PHE A 68 30.80 -1.09 -13.56
CA PHE A 68 30.01 -2.15 -14.21
C PHE A 68 30.90 -3.32 -14.65
N SER A 69 32.16 -3.06 -15.01
CA SER A 69 33.14 -4.12 -15.31
C SER A 69 33.49 -4.92 -14.06
N ALA A 70 33.64 -4.26 -12.91
CA ALA A 70 33.87 -4.91 -11.62
C ALA A 70 32.70 -5.83 -11.22
N VAL A 71 31.47 -5.33 -11.35
CA VAL A 71 30.24 -6.10 -11.06
C VAL A 71 30.08 -7.29 -12.00
N ARG A 72 30.33 -7.11 -13.31
CA ARG A 72 30.29 -8.21 -14.27
C ARG A 72 31.28 -9.31 -13.88
N GLU A 73 32.51 -8.94 -13.55
CA GLU A 73 33.55 -9.90 -13.18
C GLU A 73 33.19 -10.61 -11.86
N ALA A 74 32.66 -9.88 -10.87
CA ALA A 74 32.20 -10.46 -9.62
C ALA A 74 31.05 -11.46 -9.84
N ALA A 75 30.10 -11.15 -10.72
CA ALA A 75 28.99 -12.06 -11.07
C ALA A 75 29.46 -13.31 -11.84
N ASP A 76 30.42 -13.17 -12.76
CA ASP A 76 30.99 -14.31 -13.48
C ASP A 76 31.75 -15.25 -12.52
N ARG A 77 32.51 -14.71 -11.56
CA ARG A 77 33.24 -15.51 -10.56
C ARG A 77 32.35 -16.19 -9.53
N SER A 78 31.37 -15.45 -9.00
CA SER A 78 30.58 -15.91 -7.85
C SER A 78 29.35 -16.72 -8.27
N LEU A 79 28.70 -16.35 -9.36
CA LEU A 79 27.47 -16.98 -9.85
C LEU A 79 27.65 -17.75 -11.16
N GLY A 80 28.79 -17.60 -11.85
CA GLY A 80 28.98 -18.14 -13.20
C GLY A 80 28.13 -17.43 -14.26
N MET A 81 27.66 -16.22 -13.96
CA MET A 81 26.72 -15.47 -14.80
C MET A 81 27.35 -14.18 -15.30
N ARG A 82 27.86 -14.21 -16.53
CA ARG A 82 28.35 -13.01 -17.22
C ARG A 82 27.19 -12.16 -17.77
N HIS A 83 27.10 -10.90 -17.35
CA HIS A 83 26.10 -9.97 -17.90
C HIS A 83 26.18 -9.79 -19.43
N PHE A 84 25.05 -9.85 -20.10
CA PHE A 84 24.88 -9.54 -21.52
C PHE A 84 24.97 -8.04 -21.81
N ASP A 85 25.20 -7.68 -23.08
CA ASP A 85 25.23 -6.28 -23.52
C ASP A 85 23.87 -5.58 -23.33
N THR A 86 22.76 -6.31 -23.50
CA THR A 86 21.40 -5.80 -23.24
C THR A 86 21.18 -5.54 -21.74
N GLN A 87 21.74 -6.39 -20.88
CA GLN A 87 21.70 -6.22 -19.43
C GLN A 87 22.52 -5.01 -18.96
N MET A 88 23.67 -4.75 -19.60
CA MET A 88 24.43 -3.51 -19.35
C MET A 88 23.64 -2.25 -19.70
N ILE A 89 22.91 -2.28 -20.82
CA ILE A 89 22.00 -1.19 -21.18
C ILE A 89 20.92 -1.02 -20.10
N GLY A 90 20.32 -2.11 -19.63
CA GLY A 90 19.37 -2.09 -18.53
C GLY A 90 19.92 -1.44 -17.26
N GLY A 91 21.13 -1.83 -16.84
CA GLY A 91 21.77 -1.26 -15.66
C GLY A 91 22.03 0.25 -15.80
N MET A 92 22.42 0.71 -17.00
CA MET A 92 22.61 2.14 -17.26
C MET A 92 21.29 2.91 -17.24
N VAL A 93 20.23 2.37 -17.84
CA VAL A 93 18.88 2.97 -17.82
C VAL A 93 18.39 3.13 -16.37
N LEU A 94 18.58 2.11 -15.54
CA LEU A 94 18.24 2.18 -14.12
C LEU A 94 19.07 3.24 -13.38
N HIS A 95 20.37 3.32 -13.63
CA HIS A 95 21.24 4.34 -13.01
C HIS A 95 20.83 5.78 -13.37
N GLU A 96 20.33 5.98 -14.59
CA GLU A 96 19.82 7.27 -15.08
C GLU A 96 18.45 7.67 -14.46
N GLY A 97 17.87 6.87 -13.58
CA GLY A 97 16.57 7.15 -12.94
C GLY A 97 15.39 6.95 -13.89
N LYS A 98 15.41 5.85 -14.66
CA LYS A 98 14.40 5.53 -15.67
C LYS A 98 13.84 4.13 -15.49
N ILE A 99 12.81 3.81 -16.27
CA ILE A 99 12.25 2.46 -16.31
C ILE A 99 12.89 1.66 -17.44
N ALA A 100 13.51 0.55 -17.09
CA ALA A 100 14.05 -0.45 -18.01
C ALA A 100 12.98 -1.50 -18.33
N GLU A 101 12.37 -1.41 -19.52
CA GLU A 101 11.49 -2.50 -19.99
C GLU A 101 12.33 -3.64 -20.57
N MET A 102 12.43 -4.74 -19.81
CA MET A 102 13.13 -5.97 -20.16
C MET A 102 12.19 -7.15 -20.04
N ARG A 103 12.03 -7.93 -21.12
CA ARG A 103 11.14 -9.10 -21.13
C ARG A 103 11.52 -10.11 -20.03
N THR A 104 10.54 -10.90 -19.59
CA THR A 104 10.77 -11.91 -18.56
C THR A 104 11.79 -12.95 -19.04
N GLY A 105 12.72 -13.35 -18.17
CA GLY A 105 13.85 -14.21 -18.53
C GLY A 105 15.06 -13.49 -19.16
N GLU A 106 15.08 -12.16 -19.23
CA GLU A 106 16.28 -11.38 -19.62
C GLU A 106 17.24 -11.12 -18.44
N GLY A 107 16.95 -11.65 -17.24
CA GLY A 107 17.80 -11.54 -16.06
C GLY A 107 17.70 -10.22 -15.29
N LYS A 108 16.48 -9.73 -15.05
CA LYS A 108 16.22 -8.45 -14.33
C LYS A 108 16.91 -8.37 -12.97
N THR A 109 16.83 -9.43 -12.16
CA THR A 109 17.46 -9.50 -10.83
C THR A 109 18.98 -9.29 -10.92
N LEU A 110 19.63 -9.92 -11.90
CA LEU A 110 21.07 -9.74 -12.15
C LEU A 110 21.40 -8.32 -12.68
N VAL A 111 20.53 -7.72 -13.49
CA VAL A 111 20.68 -6.36 -14.00
C VAL A 111 20.72 -5.33 -12.87
N ALA A 112 19.87 -5.50 -11.84
CA ALA A 112 19.80 -4.56 -10.71
C ALA A 112 21.10 -4.45 -9.91
N THR A 113 21.96 -5.48 -9.92
CA THR A 113 23.27 -5.44 -9.24
C THR A 113 24.19 -4.34 -9.75
N LEU A 114 24.11 -4.01 -11.05
CA LEU A 114 24.94 -3.01 -11.70
C LEU A 114 24.70 -1.58 -11.13
N PRO A 115 23.48 -1.01 -11.22
CA PRO A 115 23.18 0.29 -10.66
C PRO A 115 23.16 0.29 -9.13
N ALA A 116 22.81 -0.83 -8.48
CA ALA A 116 22.81 -0.91 -7.02
C ALA A 116 24.23 -0.74 -6.48
N TYR A 117 25.21 -1.49 -7.01
CA TYR A 117 26.62 -1.32 -6.63
C TYR A 117 27.13 0.10 -6.89
N LEU A 118 26.88 0.63 -8.10
CA LEU A 118 27.38 1.95 -8.49
C LEU A 118 26.84 3.06 -7.56
N ASN A 119 25.53 3.09 -7.30
CA ASN A 119 24.94 4.12 -6.44
C ASN A 119 25.25 3.87 -4.96
N ALA A 120 25.48 2.62 -4.51
CA ALA A 120 25.89 2.32 -3.15
C ALA A 120 27.28 2.86 -2.79
N LEU A 121 28.11 3.22 -3.78
CA LEU A 121 29.42 3.86 -3.55
C LEU A 121 29.30 5.20 -2.80
N THR A 122 28.14 5.88 -2.83
CA THR A 122 27.93 7.13 -2.07
C THR A 122 27.87 6.91 -0.56
N GLY A 123 27.53 5.69 -0.12
CA GLY A 123 27.32 5.37 1.29
C GLY A 123 25.95 5.79 1.85
N GLU A 124 25.04 6.30 1.00
CA GLU A 124 23.70 6.74 1.41
C GLU A 124 22.66 5.60 1.42
N GLY A 125 23.02 4.42 0.93
CA GLY A 125 22.18 3.23 0.85
C GLY A 125 21.33 3.15 -0.42
N VAL A 126 21.03 1.92 -0.86
CA VAL A 126 20.19 1.63 -2.02
C VAL A 126 19.05 0.70 -1.64
N TYR A 127 17.83 1.07 -2.00
CA TYR A 127 16.62 0.32 -1.71
C TYR A 127 16.23 -0.51 -2.94
N LEU A 128 16.20 -1.83 -2.79
CA LEU A 128 15.70 -2.76 -3.80
C LEU A 128 14.32 -3.26 -3.39
N VAL A 129 13.31 -2.78 -4.10
CA VAL A 129 11.90 -3.05 -3.79
C VAL A 129 11.41 -4.21 -4.64
N THR A 130 10.82 -5.20 -3.99
CA THR A 130 10.16 -6.34 -4.64
C THR A 130 8.69 -6.44 -4.23
N VAL A 131 7.94 -7.31 -4.90
CA VAL A 131 6.48 -7.45 -4.69
C VAL A 131 6.13 -8.17 -3.39
N ASN A 132 7.00 -9.06 -2.89
CA ASN A 132 6.74 -9.82 -1.67
C ASN A 132 8.03 -10.22 -0.94
N ASP A 133 7.88 -10.59 0.33
CA ASP A 133 9.00 -10.92 1.23
C ASP A 133 9.83 -12.12 0.76
N TYR A 134 9.18 -13.08 0.08
CA TYR A 134 9.87 -14.25 -0.49
C TYR A 134 10.86 -13.82 -1.58
N LEU A 135 10.43 -12.98 -2.53
CA LEU A 135 11.28 -12.46 -3.60
C LEU A 135 12.38 -11.57 -3.04
N ALA A 136 12.08 -10.70 -2.06
CA ALA A 136 13.09 -9.88 -1.40
C ALA A 136 14.23 -10.73 -0.81
N ARG A 137 13.88 -11.76 -0.02
CA ARG A 137 14.86 -12.63 0.64
C ARG A 137 15.62 -13.51 -0.36
N ARG A 138 14.91 -14.09 -1.33
CA ARG A 138 15.51 -14.91 -2.38
C ARG A 138 16.51 -14.11 -3.21
N ASP A 139 16.12 -12.93 -3.69
CA ASP A 139 16.95 -12.13 -4.59
C ASP A 139 18.13 -11.51 -3.84
N ALA A 140 17.94 -11.10 -2.58
CA ALA A 140 19.03 -10.68 -1.71
C ALA A 140 20.05 -11.82 -1.53
N SER A 141 19.60 -13.01 -1.15
CA SER A 141 20.47 -14.17 -0.93
C SER A 141 21.18 -14.60 -2.21
N TRP A 142 20.48 -14.60 -3.33
CA TRP A 142 21.01 -15.02 -4.63
C TRP A 142 22.04 -14.03 -5.18
N MET A 143 21.83 -12.71 -5.04
CA MET A 143 22.74 -11.68 -5.55
C MET A 143 23.83 -11.26 -4.56
N SER A 144 23.68 -11.59 -3.27
CA SER A 144 24.65 -11.29 -2.20
C SER A 144 26.10 -11.68 -2.54
N PRO A 145 26.40 -12.85 -3.14
CA PRO A 145 27.76 -13.21 -3.50
C PRO A 145 28.48 -12.17 -4.37
N VAL A 146 27.75 -11.48 -5.26
CA VAL A 146 28.29 -10.40 -6.10
C VAL A 146 28.68 -9.20 -5.25
N TYR A 147 27.78 -8.75 -4.37
CA TYR A 147 28.01 -7.61 -3.48
C TYR A 147 29.12 -7.89 -2.46
N LEU A 148 29.12 -9.07 -1.83
CA LEU A 148 30.13 -9.48 -0.85
C LEU A 148 31.52 -9.64 -1.48
N THR A 149 31.61 -10.13 -2.72
CA THR A 149 32.88 -10.19 -3.47
C THR A 149 33.48 -8.79 -3.61
N LEU A 150 32.64 -7.80 -3.89
CA LEU A 150 33.03 -6.39 -4.00
C LEU A 150 33.13 -5.67 -2.64
N GLY A 151 32.90 -6.34 -1.52
CA GLY A 151 33.01 -5.77 -0.17
C GLY A 151 31.84 -4.86 0.24
N MET A 152 30.68 -5.03 -0.37
CA MET A 152 29.43 -4.35 0.02
C MET A 152 28.63 -5.21 1.01
N THR A 153 27.81 -4.56 1.82
CA THR A 153 26.89 -5.18 2.78
C THR A 153 25.46 -5.23 2.24
N VAL A 154 24.70 -6.28 2.60
CA VAL A 154 23.33 -6.49 2.14
C VAL A 154 22.41 -6.75 3.33
N GLY A 155 21.36 -5.93 3.46
CA GLY A 155 20.30 -6.06 4.45
C GLY A 155 18.98 -6.54 3.82
N ILE A 156 18.16 -7.22 4.61
CA ILE A 156 16.83 -7.69 4.23
C ILE A 156 15.84 -7.22 5.31
N VAL A 157 14.74 -6.60 4.88
CA VAL A 157 13.61 -6.24 5.73
C VAL A 157 12.39 -7.06 5.31
N GLN A 158 11.78 -7.76 6.26
CA GLN A 158 10.57 -8.57 6.07
C GLN A 158 9.49 -8.18 7.08
N SER A 159 8.26 -8.63 6.82
CA SER A 159 7.13 -8.47 7.74
C SER A 159 7.37 -9.17 9.09
N HIS A 160 6.75 -8.63 10.14
CA HIS A 160 6.86 -9.20 11.49
C HIS A 160 6.03 -10.47 11.62
N ALA A 161 6.66 -11.64 11.49
CA ALA A 161 6.03 -12.90 11.88
C ALA A 161 6.26 -13.18 13.38
N VAL A 162 5.17 -13.47 14.10
CA VAL A 162 5.17 -13.70 15.57
C VAL A 162 6.21 -14.75 15.95
N GLY A 163 7.21 -14.37 16.75
CA GLY A 163 8.25 -15.26 17.25
C GLY A 163 9.46 -15.47 16.32
N SER A 164 9.58 -14.69 15.24
CA SER A 164 10.74 -14.73 14.32
C SER A 164 11.40 -13.36 14.16
N GLU A 165 12.68 -13.38 13.79
CA GLU A 165 13.43 -12.17 13.42
C GLU A 165 12.87 -11.63 12.10
N SER A 166 12.58 -10.32 12.02
CA SER A 166 11.95 -9.67 10.86
C SER A 166 12.96 -8.94 9.97
N SER A 167 14.25 -8.99 10.31
CA SER A 167 15.30 -8.27 9.60
C SER A 167 16.63 -9.01 9.70
N PHE A 168 17.37 -9.00 8.60
CA PHE A 168 18.58 -9.82 8.45
C PHE A 168 19.70 -9.04 7.78
N LEU A 169 20.94 -9.38 8.15
CA LEU A 169 22.13 -8.97 7.44
C LEU A 169 22.83 -10.20 6.88
N LEU A 170 23.25 -10.14 5.63
CA LEU A 170 23.93 -11.26 4.97
C LEU A 170 25.43 -11.21 5.29
N GLU A 171 25.92 -12.20 6.05
CA GLU A 171 27.33 -12.38 6.42
C GLU A 171 27.85 -13.73 5.91
N GLY A 172 28.70 -13.72 4.87
CA GLY A 172 29.24 -14.96 4.29
C GLY A 172 28.16 -15.79 3.61
N GLU A 173 27.99 -17.06 4.01
CA GLU A 173 26.92 -17.96 3.51
C GLU A 173 25.66 -17.96 4.40
N GLY A 174 25.61 -17.14 5.45
CA GLY A 174 24.53 -17.15 6.43
C GLY A 174 23.75 -15.83 6.52
N GLU A 175 22.55 -15.94 7.08
CA GLU A 175 21.72 -14.81 7.51
C GLU A 175 21.87 -14.61 9.01
N LYS A 176 22.05 -13.35 9.42
CA LYS A 176 22.10 -12.97 10.84
C LYS A 176 20.93 -12.06 11.17
N GLY A 177 20.14 -12.43 12.16
CA GLY A 177 19.11 -11.57 12.72
C GLY A 177 19.67 -10.27 13.27
N VAL A 178 19.07 -9.17 12.85
CA VAL A 178 19.49 -7.82 13.25
C VAL A 178 18.28 -6.93 13.47
N SER A 179 18.48 -5.76 14.08
CA SER A 179 17.45 -4.73 14.11
C SER A 179 17.18 -4.16 12.71
N ARG A 180 15.99 -3.58 12.49
CA ARG A 180 15.67 -2.87 11.24
C ARG A 180 16.69 -1.77 10.93
N GLN A 181 17.16 -1.05 11.96
CA GLN A 181 18.21 -0.03 11.84
C GLN A 181 19.49 -0.58 11.21
N GLU A 182 19.96 -1.72 11.69
CA GLU A 182 21.15 -2.37 11.15
C GLU A 182 20.93 -2.87 9.72
N ALA A 183 19.73 -3.37 9.39
CA ALA A 183 19.39 -3.77 8.02
C ALA A 183 19.36 -2.58 7.03
N TYR A 184 18.82 -1.42 7.46
CA TYR A 184 18.87 -0.19 6.66
C TYR A 184 20.26 0.44 6.59
N ALA A 185 21.14 0.16 7.55
CA ALA A 185 22.53 0.61 7.54
C ALA A 185 23.42 -0.11 6.51
N ALA A 186 22.96 -1.23 5.94
CA ALA A 186 23.65 -1.94 4.87
C ALA A 186 23.69 -1.12 3.57
N ASP A 187 24.76 -1.27 2.78
CA ASP A 187 24.96 -0.57 1.50
C ASP A 187 23.79 -0.78 0.53
N ILE A 188 23.21 -1.99 0.52
CA ILE A 188 22.01 -2.36 -0.23
C ILE A 188 20.99 -3.01 0.70
N THR A 189 19.73 -2.57 0.65
CA THR A 189 18.63 -3.11 1.46
C THR A 189 17.51 -3.63 0.54
N TYR A 190 17.16 -4.91 0.69
CA TYR A 190 16.02 -5.53 0.02
C TYR A 190 14.80 -5.52 0.92
N GLY A 191 13.63 -5.31 0.33
CA GLY A 191 12.35 -5.33 1.04
C GLY A 191 11.17 -5.17 0.09
N THR A 192 9.98 -5.07 0.66
CA THR A 192 8.76 -4.79 -0.09
C THR A 192 8.39 -3.32 0.00
N ASN A 193 7.56 -2.86 -0.94
CA ASN A 193 6.97 -1.52 -0.90
C ASN A 193 6.20 -1.28 0.41
N ASN A 194 5.45 -2.28 0.88
CA ASN A 194 4.72 -2.21 2.14
C ASN A 194 5.67 -1.98 3.33
N GLU A 195 6.71 -2.80 3.47
CA GLU A 195 7.64 -2.69 4.61
C GLU A 195 8.37 -1.34 4.62
N PHE A 196 8.87 -0.90 3.46
CA PHE A 196 9.56 0.38 3.34
C PHE A 196 8.62 1.57 3.62
N GLY A 197 7.39 1.53 3.11
CA GLY A 197 6.41 2.59 3.32
C GLY A 197 5.91 2.65 4.77
N PHE A 198 5.66 1.50 5.40
CA PHE A 198 5.26 1.47 6.82
C PHE A 198 6.39 1.85 7.76
N ASP A 199 7.64 1.48 7.45
CA ASP A 199 8.79 1.97 8.23
C ASP A 199 8.95 3.48 8.12
N TYR A 200 8.72 4.05 6.94
CA TYR A 200 8.67 5.51 6.78
C TYR A 200 7.57 6.14 7.65
N LEU A 201 6.36 5.59 7.67
CA LEU A 201 5.29 6.09 8.53
C LEU A 201 5.64 5.96 10.02
N ARG A 202 6.19 4.80 10.44
CA ARG A 202 6.64 4.56 11.83
C ARG A 202 7.76 5.51 12.25
N ASP A 203 8.73 5.75 11.39
CA ASP A 203 9.84 6.68 11.64
C ASP A 203 9.36 8.12 11.85
N ASN A 204 8.21 8.49 11.28
CA ASN A 204 7.56 9.78 11.51
C ASN A 204 6.65 9.80 12.75
N MET A 205 6.53 8.68 13.48
CA MET A 205 5.78 8.56 14.73
C MET A 205 6.68 8.31 15.96
N VAL A 206 7.99 8.07 15.77
CA VAL A 206 8.91 7.80 16.90
C VAL A 206 9.07 9.02 17.81
N LEU A 207 9.34 8.78 19.09
CA LEU A 207 9.53 9.82 20.10
C LEU A 207 10.98 10.29 20.22
N ARG A 208 11.92 9.50 19.71
CA ARG A 208 13.36 9.77 19.77
C ARG A 208 14.04 9.46 18.46
N VAL A 209 15.07 10.22 18.11
CA VAL A 209 15.80 10.06 16.84
C VAL A 209 16.45 8.68 16.76
N GLU A 210 16.94 8.14 17.87
CA GLU A 210 17.60 6.83 17.94
C GLU A 210 16.64 5.66 17.73
N GLN A 211 15.34 5.90 17.62
CA GLN A 211 14.34 4.87 17.31
C GLN A 211 14.00 4.80 15.81
N LYS A 212 14.46 5.76 15.00
CA LYS A 212 14.23 5.74 13.55
C LYS A 212 14.96 4.57 12.91
N SER A 213 14.28 3.84 12.04
CA SER A 213 14.81 2.68 11.36
C SER A 213 15.57 3.04 10.08
N GLN A 214 15.02 3.92 9.25
CA GLN A 214 15.59 4.33 7.97
C GLN A 214 16.65 5.43 8.15
N ARG A 215 17.63 5.45 7.25
CA ARG A 215 18.77 6.40 7.31
C ARG A 215 18.77 7.47 6.20
N GLY A 216 17.75 7.49 5.35
CA GLY A 216 17.60 8.42 4.21
C GLY A 216 17.07 7.73 2.95
N LEU A 217 16.43 8.49 2.06
CA LEU A 217 15.79 7.97 0.83
C LEU A 217 16.60 8.39 -0.42
N ALA A 218 17.80 7.85 -0.60
CA ALA A 218 18.71 8.28 -1.67
C ALA A 218 18.36 7.68 -3.04
N TYR A 219 18.29 6.36 -3.14
CA TYR A 219 18.01 5.66 -4.41
C TYR A 219 17.14 4.43 -4.21
N ALA A 220 16.05 4.32 -4.97
CA ALA A 220 15.22 3.14 -5.06
C ALA A 220 15.20 2.54 -6.47
N ILE A 221 15.37 1.22 -6.54
CA ILE A 221 15.12 0.42 -7.73
C ILE A 221 13.90 -0.45 -7.44
N VAL A 222 12.80 -0.20 -8.17
CA VAL A 222 11.56 -0.95 -8.04
C VAL A 222 11.53 -2.08 -9.07
N ASP A 223 11.66 -3.33 -8.62
CA ASP A 223 11.36 -4.48 -9.48
C ASP A 223 9.85 -4.58 -9.69
N GLU A 224 9.46 -5.04 -10.87
CA GLU A 224 8.06 -5.17 -11.26
C GLU A 224 7.28 -3.85 -11.04
N VAL A 225 7.90 -2.75 -11.48
CA VAL A 225 7.46 -1.35 -11.24
C VAL A 225 6.01 -1.09 -11.66
N ASP A 226 5.51 -1.79 -12.67
CA ASP A 226 4.15 -1.68 -13.16
C ASP A 226 3.13 -2.30 -12.22
N SER A 227 3.48 -3.27 -11.40
CA SER A 227 2.56 -3.72 -10.35
C SER A 227 2.62 -2.84 -9.13
N ILE A 228 3.82 -2.47 -8.68
CA ILE A 228 3.96 -1.70 -7.43
C ILE A 228 3.43 -0.27 -7.62
N LEU A 229 3.84 0.42 -8.69
CA LEU A 229 3.52 1.85 -8.89
C LEU A 229 2.21 2.11 -9.63
N ILE A 230 1.54 1.08 -10.15
CA ILE A 230 0.25 1.20 -10.87
C ILE A 230 -0.83 0.31 -10.25
N ASP A 231 -0.61 -1.00 -10.11
CA ASP A 231 -1.63 -1.92 -9.60
C ASP A 231 -1.89 -1.74 -8.10
N GLU A 232 -0.83 -1.75 -7.29
CA GLU A 232 -0.89 -1.63 -5.83
C GLU A 232 -1.06 -0.18 -5.36
N ALA A 233 -0.68 0.77 -6.20
CA ALA A 233 -0.87 2.20 -5.99
C ALA A 233 -2.34 2.68 -5.99
N ARG A 234 -3.31 1.73 -5.95
CA ARG A 234 -4.75 2.00 -5.80
C ARG A 234 -5.14 2.22 -4.35
N THR A 235 -4.41 1.66 -3.39
CA THR A 235 -4.71 1.74 -1.96
C THR A 235 -3.59 2.47 -1.24
N PRO A 236 -3.90 3.48 -0.42
CA PRO A 236 -2.90 4.15 0.41
C PRO A 236 -2.40 3.23 1.54
N LEU A 237 -1.21 3.53 2.03
CA LEU A 237 -0.69 2.97 3.28
C LEU A 237 -1.26 3.75 4.45
N ILE A 238 -1.93 3.08 5.37
CA ILE A 238 -2.57 3.69 6.53
C ILE A 238 -2.16 2.93 7.79
N ILE A 239 -1.68 3.66 8.80
CA ILE A 239 -1.56 3.18 10.17
C ILE A 239 -2.77 3.72 10.92
N SER A 240 -3.61 2.81 11.41
CA SER A 240 -4.76 3.14 12.24
C SER A 240 -4.45 2.91 13.72
N GLY A 241 -5.14 3.61 14.60
CA GLY A 241 -5.13 3.35 16.04
C GLY A 241 -6.53 3.50 16.62
N GLN A 242 -6.71 3.13 17.89
CA GLN A 242 -7.99 3.29 18.56
C GLN A 242 -8.30 4.79 18.77
N ALA A 243 -9.47 5.22 18.31
CA ALA A 243 -10.02 6.53 18.58
C ALA A 243 -10.59 6.62 20.00
N GLN A 244 -10.85 7.84 20.47
CA GLN A 244 -11.63 8.06 21.68
C GLN A 244 -13.06 7.52 21.53
N ASP A 245 -13.69 7.15 22.64
CA ASP A 245 -15.01 6.52 22.66
C ASP A 245 -16.12 7.49 22.18
N SER A 246 -16.56 7.33 20.93
CA SER A 246 -17.65 8.07 20.28
C SER A 246 -19.02 7.38 20.40
N SER A 247 -19.15 6.35 21.26
CA SER A 247 -20.36 5.52 21.36
C SER A 247 -21.65 6.29 21.66
N GLU A 248 -21.58 7.38 22.44
CA GLU A 248 -22.76 8.19 22.75
C GLU A 248 -23.28 8.95 21.52
N LEU A 249 -22.36 9.46 20.69
CA LEU A 249 -22.69 10.22 19.49
C LEU A 249 -23.42 9.35 18.47
N TYR A 250 -22.91 8.14 18.19
CA TYR A 250 -23.59 7.18 17.31
C TYR A 250 -25.02 6.85 17.77
N LYS A 251 -25.23 6.67 19.08
CA LYS A 251 -26.56 6.39 19.62
C LYS A 251 -27.52 7.57 19.44
N LYS A 252 -27.03 8.81 19.56
CA LYS A 252 -27.83 10.01 19.31
C LYS A 252 -28.15 10.17 17.83
N VAL A 253 -27.14 10.12 16.96
CA VAL A 253 -27.30 10.28 15.51
C VAL A 253 -28.20 9.19 14.91
N ASN A 254 -28.05 7.93 15.33
CA ASN A 254 -28.92 6.84 14.88
C ASN A 254 -30.41 7.08 15.21
N LYS A 255 -30.72 7.73 16.34
CA LYS A 255 -32.10 8.12 16.67
C LYS A 255 -32.62 9.25 15.79
N LEU A 256 -31.75 10.20 15.43
CA LEU A 256 -32.12 11.36 14.61
C LEU A 256 -32.49 10.94 13.17
N VAL A 257 -31.67 10.08 12.55
CA VAL A 257 -31.88 9.66 11.15
C VAL A 257 -33.15 8.82 10.95
N GLN A 258 -33.70 8.21 12.00
CA GLN A 258 -34.98 7.49 11.93
C GLN A 258 -36.18 8.42 11.65
N GLY A 259 -36.03 9.73 11.87
CA GLY A 259 -37.04 10.73 11.53
C GLY A 259 -37.02 11.22 10.08
N LEU A 260 -36.06 10.75 9.27
CA LEU A 260 -35.89 11.15 7.87
C LEU A 260 -36.67 10.24 6.93
N THR A 261 -37.20 10.80 5.84
CA THR A 261 -38.02 10.11 4.84
C THR A 261 -37.29 9.93 3.52
N LEU A 262 -37.27 8.70 2.99
CA LEU A 262 -36.70 8.36 1.68
C LEU A 262 -37.49 9.03 0.54
N GLN A 263 -36.79 9.59 -0.44
CA GLN A 263 -37.39 10.10 -1.67
C GLN A 263 -37.94 8.94 -2.52
N PRO A 264 -39.21 8.97 -2.95
CA PRO A 264 -39.78 7.92 -3.78
C PRO A 264 -39.16 7.91 -5.19
N ASP A 265 -38.77 6.72 -5.67
CA ASP A 265 -38.28 6.53 -7.04
C ASP A 265 -39.40 6.85 -8.05
N ASN A 266 -39.33 8.01 -8.70
CA ASN A 266 -40.12 8.26 -9.90
C ASN A 266 -39.49 7.49 -11.07
N ILE A 267 -39.88 6.22 -11.19
CA ILE A 267 -39.62 5.35 -12.34
C ILE A 267 -40.43 5.88 -13.54
N ASP A 268 -40.00 6.98 -14.17
CA ASP A 268 -40.42 7.30 -15.55
C ASP A 268 -39.51 8.30 -16.29
N SER A 269 -38.19 8.15 -16.21
CA SER A 269 -37.25 8.84 -17.13
C SER A 269 -36.28 7.85 -17.76
N GLY A 270 -36.84 6.82 -18.38
CA GLY A 270 -36.16 5.99 -19.36
C GLY A 270 -36.05 6.67 -20.72
N GLU A 271 -35.47 7.87 -20.82
CA GLU A 271 -35.04 8.47 -22.09
C GLU A 271 -33.72 9.23 -21.90
N GLU A 272 -32.59 8.51 -21.98
CA GLU A 272 -31.33 9.12 -22.46
C GLU A 272 -31.47 9.39 -23.97
N GLY A 273 -32.16 10.47 -24.28
CA GLY A 273 -32.30 11.00 -25.63
C GLY A 273 -32.43 12.51 -25.54
N ALA A 274 -31.38 13.21 -25.94
CA ALA A 274 -31.39 14.67 -26.07
C ALA A 274 -32.63 15.14 -26.84
N SER A 275 -33.53 15.84 -26.15
CA SER A 275 -34.44 16.80 -26.76
C SER A 275 -34.25 18.15 -26.08
N ASP A 276 -33.76 19.11 -26.88
CA ASP A 276 -33.80 20.54 -26.62
C ASP A 276 -35.26 21.01 -26.44
N THR A 277 -35.80 20.85 -25.23
CA THR A 277 -37.06 21.50 -24.83
C THR A 277 -36.82 22.25 -23.53
N SER A 278 -36.87 23.57 -23.67
CA SER A 278 -36.66 24.61 -22.67
C SER A 278 -37.86 24.76 -21.73
N ASP A 279 -38.16 23.73 -20.95
CA ASP A 279 -39.08 23.83 -19.82
C ASP A 279 -38.40 23.22 -18.59
N GLU A 280 -37.70 24.08 -17.85
CA GLU A 280 -37.21 23.84 -16.50
C GLU A 280 -38.44 23.76 -15.56
N GLU A 281 -39.11 22.62 -15.49
CA GLU A 281 -39.94 22.31 -14.33
C GLU A 281 -38.98 21.93 -13.19
N GLU A 282 -38.80 22.86 -12.23
CA GLU A 282 -38.12 22.61 -10.95
C GLU A 282 -38.73 21.36 -10.30
N PHE A 283 -37.99 20.26 -10.33
CA PHE A 283 -38.36 19.03 -9.66
C PHE A 283 -38.17 19.25 -8.15
N GLU A 284 -39.23 19.60 -7.42
CA GLU A 284 -39.17 19.71 -5.96
C GLU A 284 -38.96 18.30 -5.35
N PRO A 285 -37.87 18.05 -4.62
CA PRO A 285 -37.66 16.76 -3.97
C PRO A 285 -38.72 16.57 -2.85
N GLU A 286 -39.49 15.49 -2.90
CA GLU A 286 -40.51 15.19 -1.87
C GLU A 286 -39.95 14.44 -0.64
N GLY A 287 -38.69 14.01 -0.67
CA GLY A 287 -38.02 13.27 0.42
C GLY A 287 -36.78 13.96 0.97
N ASP A 288 -36.30 13.49 2.12
CA ASP A 288 -35.13 14.01 2.85
C ASP A 288 -33.80 13.45 2.31
N PHE A 289 -33.81 12.26 1.69
CA PHE A 289 -32.59 11.65 1.13
C PHE A 289 -32.93 10.67 -0.02
N SER A 290 -31.97 10.41 -0.90
CA SER A 290 -32.04 9.45 -2.00
C SER A 290 -30.98 8.34 -1.86
N VAL A 291 -31.25 7.17 -2.43
CA VAL A 291 -30.41 5.97 -2.34
C VAL A 291 -30.04 5.52 -3.75
N ASP A 292 -28.74 5.50 -4.08
CA ASP A 292 -28.25 4.90 -5.33
C ASP A 292 -27.64 3.52 -5.05
N GLU A 293 -28.39 2.47 -5.40
CA GLU A 293 -27.95 1.08 -5.23
C GLU A 293 -26.79 0.68 -6.15
N LYS A 294 -26.61 1.32 -7.31
CA LYS A 294 -25.53 0.99 -8.26
C LYS A 294 -24.18 1.43 -7.73
N VAL A 295 -24.14 2.60 -7.09
CA VAL A 295 -22.92 3.18 -6.50
C VAL A 295 -22.82 2.88 -5.00
N ARG A 296 -23.87 2.28 -4.39
CA ARG A 296 -24.00 2.04 -2.94
C ARG A 296 -23.78 3.30 -2.10
N GLN A 297 -24.38 4.42 -2.53
CA GLN A 297 -24.32 5.71 -1.87
C GLN A 297 -25.71 6.22 -1.44
N VAL A 298 -25.73 7.02 -0.37
CA VAL A 298 -26.92 7.72 0.12
C VAL A 298 -26.62 9.21 0.11
N GLU A 299 -27.47 9.99 -0.55
CA GLU A 299 -27.33 11.45 -0.66
C GLU A 299 -28.50 12.16 0.04
N LEU A 300 -28.19 13.22 0.78
CA LEU A 300 -29.19 14.06 1.42
C LEU A 300 -29.73 15.09 0.41
N THR A 301 -31.05 15.31 0.41
CA THR A 301 -31.65 16.42 -0.34
C THR A 301 -31.49 17.73 0.43
N GLU A 302 -31.69 18.88 -0.20
CA GLU A 302 -31.66 20.20 0.47
C GLU A 302 -32.64 20.26 1.66
N ILE A 303 -33.85 19.71 1.50
CA ILE A 303 -34.86 19.66 2.57
C ILE A 303 -34.40 18.73 3.71
N GLY A 304 -33.80 17.59 3.37
CA GLY A 304 -33.21 16.71 4.37
C GLY A 304 -32.06 17.35 5.12
N HIS A 305 -31.26 18.18 4.45
CA HIS A 305 -30.19 18.96 5.08
C HIS A 305 -30.73 19.91 6.15
N GLU A 306 -31.69 20.78 5.80
CA GLU A 306 -32.30 21.72 6.76
C GLU A 306 -32.89 20.97 7.95
N LYS A 307 -33.60 19.87 7.69
CA LYS A 307 -34.23 19.06 8.74
C LYS A 307 -33.21 18.38 9.66
N VAL A 308 -32.07 17.92 9.12
CA VAL A 308 -30.97 17.37 9.92
C VAL A 308 -30.32 18.46 10.77
N GLU A 309 -30.08 19.66 10.23
CA GLU A 309 -29.54 20.79 11.00
C GLU A 309 -30.45 21.15 12.18
N ASP A 310 -31.76 21.30 11.95
CA ASP A 310 -32.75 21.58 13.00
C ASP A 310 -32.76 20.51 14.10
N LEU A 311 -32.69 19.23 13.71
CA LEU A 311 -32.63 18.11 14.64
C LEU A 311 -31.35 18.13 15.47
N LEU A 312 -30.20 18.45 14.87
CA LEU A 312 -28.91 18.53 15.55
C LEU A 312 -28.83 19.74 16.50
N LEU A 313 -29.41 20.88 16.12
CA LEU A 313 -29.58 22.05 17.00
C LEU A 313 -30.42 21.71 18.23
N SER A 314 -31.52 20.98 18.04
CA SER A 314 -32.42 20.61 19.15
C SER A 314 -31.80 19.70 20.20
N GLU A 315 -30.80 18.89 19.81
CA GLU A 315 -30.03 18.00 20.69
C GLU A 315 -28.74 18.65 21.25
N GLY A 316 -28.46 19.91 20.89
CA GLY A 316 -27.27 20.64 21.31
C GLY A 316 -25.96 20.09 20.73
N LEU A 317 -26.03 19.42 19.57
CA LEU A 317 -24.86 18.89 18.85
C LEU A 317 -24.31 19.88 17.81
N LEU A 318 -25.10 20.87 17.40
CA LEU A 318 -24.73 21.95 16.48
C LEU A 318 -24.93 23.30 17.20
N GLU A 319 -24.04 24.27 16.97
CA GLU A 319 -24.16 25.62 17.54
C GLU A 319 -25.15 26.50 16.76
N GLU A 320 -25.84 27.43 17.44
CA GLU A 320 -26.81 28.34 16.79
C GLU A 320 -26.12 29.22 15.72
N GLY A 321 -26.58 29.11 14.47
CA GLY A 321 -26.03 29.86 13.32
C GLY A 321 -24.88 29.14 12.60
N SER A 322 -24.51 27.94 13.04
CA SER A 322 -23.57 27.05 12.35
C SER A 322 -24.31 26.16 11.34
N SER A 323 -23.62 25.78 10.25
CA SER A 323 -24.15 24.87 9.22
C SER A 323 -23.39 23.55 9.25
N LEU A 324 -24.07 22.46 8.90
CA LEU A 324 -23.53 21.10 8.81
C LEU A 324 -22.40 20.97 7.77
N TYR A 325 -22.37 21.88 6.78
CA TYR A 325 -21.33 21.94 5.76
C TYR A 325 -20.09 22.75 6.15
N GLN A 326 -20.09 23.39 7.32
CA GLN A 326 -18.89 24.05 7.85
C GLN A 326 -17.84 23.00 8.18
N ALA A 327 -16.57 23.36 7.96
CA ALA A 327 -15.45 22.44 8.08
C ALA A 327 -15.34 21.80 9.49
N VAL A 328 -15.73 22.55 10.53
CA VAL A 328 -15.76 22.10 11.93
C VAL A 328 -16.79 20.98 12.18
N ASN A 329 -17.86 20.90 11.39
CA ASN A 329 -18.98 19.97 11.59
C ASN A 329 -18.94 18.74 10.65
N LEU A 330 -17.87 18.59 9.86
CA LEU A 330 -17.76 17.50 8.88
C LEU A 330 -17.82 16.10 9.51
N GLY A 331 -17.30 15.93 10.73
CA GLY A 331 -17.42 14.67 11.47
C GLY A 331 -18.88 14.34 11.80
N LEU A 332 -19.69 15.34 12.17
CA LEU A 332 -21.11 15.15 12.46
C LEU A 332 -21.90 14.77 11.20
N LEU A 333 -21.61 15.43 10.07
CA LEU A 333 -22.16 15.08 8.75
C LEU A 333 -21.81 13.64 8.37
N HIS A 334 -20.55 13.23 8.59
CA HIS A 334 -20.09 11.87 8.35
C HIS A 334 -20.89 10.84 9.15
N HIS A 335 -21.10 11.06 10.46
CA HIS A 335 -21.93 10.16 11.28
C HIS A 335 -23.38 10.07 10.79
N VAL A 336 -23.96 11.17 10.31
CA VAL A 336 -25.32 11.17 9.73
C VAL A 336 -25.39 10.29 8.48
N HIS A 337 -24.44 10.46 7.54
CA HIS A 337 -24.38 9.60 6.35
C HIS A 337 -24.11 8.14 6.70
N GLY A 338 -23.22 7.86 7.66
CA GLY A 338 -22.95 6.51 8.14
C GLY A 338 -24.20 5.84 8.72
N ALA A 339 -24.96 6.57 9.53
CA ALA A 339 -26.23 6.08 10.09
C ALA A 339 -27.30 5.86 9.01
N LEU A 340 -27.42 6.75 8.04
CA LEU A 340 -28.35 6.59 6.89
C LEU A 340 -28.00 5.36 6.04
N ARG A 341 -26.72 5.16 5.72
CA ARG A 341 -26.22 3.98 4.99
C ARG A 341 -26.49 2.70 5.79
N ALA A 342 -26.13 2.67 7.06
CA ALA A 342 -26.41 1.53 7.93
C ALA A 342 -27.90 1.19 7.97
N GLN A 343 -28.78 2.20 8.00
CA GLN A 343 -30.22 2.00 8.07
C GLN A 343 -30.82 1.47 6.76
N HIS A 344 -30.43 2.02 5.61
CA HIS A 344 -31.11 1.79 4.33
C HIS A 344 -30.37 0.88 3.34
N MET A 345 -29.06 0.67 3.49
CA MET A 345 -28.27 -0.16 2.57
C MET A 345 -27.81 -1.48 3.18
N PHE A 346 -27.77 -1.59 4.51
CA PHE A 346 -27.33 -2.79 5.20
C PHE A 346 -28.50 -3.42 5.94
N HIS A 347 -28.93 -4.57 5.48
CA HIS A 347 -30.03 -5.33 6.03
C HIS A 347 -29.53 -6.53 6.82
N LYS A 348 -30.15 -6.70 7.98
CA LYS A 348 -29.91 -7.87 8.83
C LYS A 348 -30.32 -9.15 8.08
N ASP A 349 -29.53 -10.19 8.27
CA ASP A 349 -29.64 -11.51 7.64
C ASP A 349 -29.35 -11.54 6.13
N VAL A 350 -28.88 -10.42 5.55
CA VAL A 350 -28.42 -10.32 4.15
C VAL A 350 -26.93 -9.96 4.12
N GLU A 351 -26.57 -8.73 4.50
CA GLU A 351 -25.17 -8.28 4.51
C GLU A 351 -24.47 -8.55 5.85
N TYR A 352 -25.23 -8.71 6.94
CA TYR A 352 -24.68 -9.02 8.27
C TYR A 352 -25.68 -9.76 9.16
N ILE A 353 -25.17 -10.41 10.20
CA ILE A 353 -25.97 -10.98 11.30
C ILE A 353 -25.49 -10.44 12.64
N VAL A 354 -26.34 -10.55 13.66
CA VAL A 354 -25.97 -10.24 15.04
C VAL A 354 -25.82 -11.54 15.81
N GLN A 355 -24.61 -11.86 16.26
CA GLN A 355 -24.30 -13.07 17.00
C GLN A 355 -23.53 -12.74 18.28
N GLN A 356 -23.94 -13.29 19.42
CA GLN A 356 -23.33 -13.05 20.74
C GLN A 356 -23.25 -11.56 21.16
N GLY A 357 -24.09 -10.70 20.57
CA GLY A 357 -24.05 -9.26 20.83
C GLY A 357 -23.01 -8.50 20.01
N GLU A 358 -22.49 -9.09 18.93
CA GLU A 358 -21.59 -8.47 17.96
C GLU A 358 -22.18 -8.56 16.54
N VAL A 359 -21.82 -7.61 15.68
CA VAL A 359 -22.19 -7.60 14.25
C VAL A 359 -21.15 -8.40 13.47
N VAL A 360 -21.59 -9.43 12.74
CA VAL A 360 -20.73 -10.27 11.89
C VAL A 360 -21.20 -10.17 10.45
N LEU A 361 -20.31 -9.78 9.55
CA LEU A 361 -20.63 -9.62 8.12
C LEU A 361 -20.87 -10.97 7.44
N ILE A 362 -21.74 -11.00 6.45
CA ILE A 362 -21.97 -12.15 5.57
C ILE A 362 -21.36 -11.86 4.21
N ASP A 363 -20.65 -12.84 3.66
CA ASP A 363 -20.17 -12.77 2.28
C ASP A 363 -21.36 -12.92 1.31
N GLU A 364 -21.59 -11.89 0.50
CA GLU A 364 -22.67 -11.81 -0.48
C GLU A 364 -22.66 -12.96 -1.51
N HIS A 365 -21.49 -13.55 -1.79
CA HIS A 365 -21.35 -14.60 -2.81
C HIS A 365 -21.50 -16.01 -2.22
N THR A 366 -20.99 -16.22 -1.00
CA THR A 366 -20.94 -17.55 -0.39
C THR A 366 -22.00 -17.77 0.70
N GLY A 367 -22.62 -16.69 1.19
CA GLY A 367 -23.56 -16.70 2.32
C GLY A 367 -22.90 -17.11 3.64
N ARG A 368 -21.57 -17.12 3.72
CA ARG A 368 -20.81 -17.48 4.92
C ARG A 368 -20.57 -16.26 5.80
N THR A 369 -20.56 -16.48 7.11
CA THR A 369 -20.19 -15.44 8.08
C THR A 369 -18.68 -15.20 8.03
N MET A 370 -18.28 -13.93 8.05
CA MET A 370 -16.90 -13.46 8.03
C MET A 370 -16.51 -12.88 9.39
N PRO A 371 -16.26 -13.72 10.43
CA PRO A 371 -15.86 -13.24 11.74
C PRO A 371 -14.52 -12.50 11.68
N GLY A 372 -14.43 -11.37 12.38
CA GLY A 372 -13.24 -10.50 12.40
C GLY A 372 -13.19 -9.44 11.30
N ARG A 373 -14.02 -9.54 10.26
CA ARG A 373 -14.11 -8.51 9.21
C ARG A 373 -15.04 -7.38 9.64
N ARG A 374 -14.56 -6.14 9.56
CA ARG A 374 -15.32 -4.92 9.87
C ARG A 374 -15.46 -4.02 8.65
N LEU A 375 -16.48 -3.16 8.68
CA LEU A 375 -16.66 -2.09 7.69
C LEU A 375 -15.92 -0.83 8.16
N SER A 376 -15.25 -0.14 7.24
CA SER A 376 -14.52 1.09 7.50
C SER A 376 -15.44 2.31 7.64
N GLU A 377 -14.86 3.47 7.96
CA GLU A 377 -15.55 4.78 7.95
C GLU A 377 -16.73 4.88 8.92
N GLY A 378 -16.60 4.35 10.14
CA GLY A 378 -17.65 4.42 11.15
C GLY A 378 -18.92 3.60 10.83
N LEU A 379 -18.97 2.93 9.67
CA LEU A 379 -20.17 2.25 9.19
C LEU A 379 -20.48 0.99 10.01
N HIS A 380 -19.45 0.28 10.48
CA HIS A 380 -19.64 -0.86 11.37
C HIS A 380 -20.25 -0.40 12.70
N GLN A 381 -19.73 0.69 13.26
CA GLN A 381 -20.22 1.32 14.48
C GLN A 381 -21.65 1.86 14.31
N ALA A 382 -21.98 2.38 13.13
CA ALA A 382 -23.34 2.79 12.79
C ALA A 382 -24.32 1.59 12.75
N ILE A 383 -23.90 0.45 12.20
CA ILE A 383 -24.70 -0.80 12.24
C ILE A 383 -24.81 -1.33 13.67
N GLU A 384 -23.74 -1.26 14.46
CA GLU A 384 -23.76 -1.62 15.88
C GLU A 384 -24.76 -0.75 16.66
N ALA A 385 -24.77 0.56 16.40
CA ALA A 385 -25.71 1.50 16.98
C ALA A 385 -27.16 1.24 16.52
N LYS A 386 -27.35 0.90 15.24
CA LYS A 386 -28.65 0.50 14.65
C LYS A 386 -29.24 -0.72 15.37
N GLU A 387 -28.43 -1.74 15.59
CA GLU A 387 -28.86 -3.00 16.22
C GLU A 387 -28.88 -2.93 17.75
N GLY A 388 -28.37 -1.83 18.34
CA GLY A 388 -28.32 -1.63 19.78
C GLY A 388 -27.32 -2.55 20.51
N VAL A 389 -26.28 -2.98 19.81
CA VAL A 389 -25.19 -3.79 20.39
C VAL A 389 -24.10 -2.92 21.02
N THR A 390 -23.09 -3.54 21.62
CA THR A 390 -21.93 -2.81 22.15
C THR A 390 -21.18 -2.17 21.00
N ILE A 391 -21.13 -0.84 20.99
CA ILE A 391 -20.40 -0.09 19.98
C ILE A 391 -18.91 -0.15 20.33
N GLN A 392 -18.11 -0.54 19.36
CA GLN A 392 -16.66 -0.60 19.51
C GLN A 392 -16.05 0.74 19.08
N SER A 393 -14.94 1.13 19.74
CA SER A 393 -14.23 2.36 19.36
C SER A 393 -13.85 2.34 17.88
N GLU A 394 -13.94 3.51 17.24
CA GLU A 394 -13.51 3.67 15.86
C GLU A 394 -12.00 3.50 15.72
N SER A 395 -11.58 3.08 14.53
CA SER A 395 -10.20 3.19 14.09
C SER A 395 -9.97 4.58 13.50
N GLN A 396 -9.01 5.34 14.03
CA GLN A 396 -8.59 6.63 13.50
C GLN A 396 -7.26 6.50 12.75
N THR A 397 -7.13 7.19 11.62
CA THR A 397 -5.87 7.31 10.87
C THR A 397 -4.82 8.07 11.70
N LEU A 398 -3.73 7.40 12.08
CA LEU A 398 -2.59 8.01 12.78
C LEU A 398 -1.56 8.57 11.81
N ALA A 399 -1.29 7.81 10.74
CA ALA A 399 -0.37 8.19 9.69
C ALA A 399 -0.84 7.55 8.38
N SER A 400 -0.75 8.28 7.28
CA SER A 400 -1.15 7.78 5.98
C SER A 400 -0.26 8.38 4.89
N THR A 401 0.02 7.61 3.84
CA THR A 401 0.66 8.08 2.61
C THR A 401 0.27 7.19 1.43
N THR A 402 0.29 7.73 0.22
CA THR A 402 0.22 6.90 -0.99
C THR A 402 1.60 6.39 -1.39
N PHE A 403 1.65 5.26 -2.13
CA PHE A 403 2.90 4.79 -2.74
C PHE A 403 3.48 5.82 -3.69
N GLN A 404 2.63 6.50 -4.45
CA GLN A 404 2.99 7.57 -5.37
C GLN A 404 3.85 8.62 -4.66
N ASN A 405 3.33 9.19 -3.57
CA ASN A 405 4.03 10.24 -2.83
C ASN A 405 5.22 9.71 -2.03
N TYR A 406 5.15 8.49 -1.50
CA TYR A 406 6.30 7.86 -0.86
C TYR A 406 7.50 7.71 -1.82
N PHE A 407 7.29 7.14 -3.01
CA PHE A 407 8.38 6.94 -3.96
C PHE A 407 8.91 8.25 -4.58
N ARG A 408 8.10 9.31 -4.60
CA ARG A 408 8.55 10.66 -5.01
C ARG A 408 9.53 11.30 -4.02
N LEU A 409 9.63 10.81 -2.78
CA LEU A 409 10.59 11.30 -1.79
C LEU A 409 12.04 10.88 -2.10
N PHE A 410 12.24 9.83 -2.91
CA PHE A 410 13.58 9.35 -3.22
C PHE A 410 14.34 10.35 -4.09
N GLY A 411 15.60 10.64 -3.74
CA GLY A 411 16.47 11.52 -4.53
C GLY A 411 16.67 11.02 -5.96
N LYS A 412 16.65 9.70 -6.15
CA LYS A 412 16.60 9.03 -7.45
C LYS A 412 15.66 7.83 -7.38
N LEU A 413 14.81 7.66 -8.40
CA LEU A 413 13.90 6.53 -8.54
C LEU A 413 14.12 5.86 -9.89
N ALA A 414 14.15 4.53 -9.91
CA ALA A 414 14.25 3.73 -11.12
C ALA A 414 13.37 2.48 -10.99
N GLY A 415 13.07 1.83 -12.11
CA GLY A 415 12.29 0.61 -12.08
C GLY A 415 12.54 -0.31 -13.25
N MET A 416 12.20 -1.58 -13.10
CA MET A 416 12.31 -2.56 -14.17
C MET A 416 11.04 -3.40 -14.26
N THR A 417 10.64 -3.75 -15.47
CA THR A 417 9.50 -4.63 -15.72
C THR A 417 9.53 -5.17 -17.15
N GLY A 418 8.70 -6.17 -17.46
CA GLY A 418 8.53 -6.68 -18.82
C GLY A 418 7.53 -5.92 -19.68
N THR A 419 6.78 -4.99 -19.09
CA THR A 419 5.58 -4.42 -19.72
C THR A 419 5.27 -2.98 -19.26
N ALA A 420 6.21 -2.03 -19.40
CA ALA A 420 6.02 -0.64 -18.96
C ALA A 420 5.56 0.33 -20.06
N ASP A 421 5.82 0.04 -21.35
CA ASP A 421 5.58 0.97 -22.46
C ASP A 421 4.11 1.39 -22.59
N THR A 422 3.17 0.53 -22.16
CA THR A 422 1.73 0.88 -22.17
C THR A 422 1.40 2.02 -21.20
N GLU A 423 2.04 2.05 -20.03
CA GLU A 423 1.83 3.04 -18.97
C GLU A 423 2.91 4.14 -18.96
N ALA A 424 3.72 4.23 -20.01
CA ALA A 424 4.84 5.19 -20.07
C ALA A 424 4.40 6.65 -19.86
N PHE A 425 3.17 6.99 -20.24
CA PHE A 425 2.61 8.31 -19.98
C PHE A 425 2.31 8.53 -18.49
N GLU A 426 1.67 7.55 -17.83
CA GLU A 426 1.36 7.61 -16.40
C GLU A 426 2.64 7.67 -15.55
N PHE A 427 3.63 6.83 -15.85
CA PHE A 427 4.93 6.86 -15.17
C PHE A 427 5.63 8.22 -15.25
N HIS A 428 5.60 8.83 -16.43
CA HIS A 428 6.22 10.15 -16.62
C HIS A 428 5.42 11.26 -15.92
N GLN A 429 4.08 11.20 -15.98
CA GLN A 429 3.23 12.23 -15.39
C GLN A 429 3.29 12.23 -13.86
N ILE A 430 3.27 11.04 -13.24
CA ILE A 430 3.19 10.90 -11.78
C ILE A 430 4.59 10.94 -11.14
N TYR A 431 5.53 10.16 -11.70
CA TYR A 431 6.84 9.93 -11.08
C TYR A 431 7.99 10.62 -11.81
N GLY A 432 7.74 11.26 -12.95
CA GLY A 432 8.81 11.79 -13.81
C GLY A 432 9.62 10.72 -14.52
N LEU A 433 9.24 9.44 -14.44
CA LEU A 433 10.00 8.30 -14.94
C LEU A 433 9.76 8.03 -16.44
N PRO A 434 10.76 8.20 -17.32
CA PRO A 434 10.63 7.80 -18.70
C PRO A 434 10.89 6.29 -18.86
N VAL A 435 10.18 5.66 -19.80
CA VAL A 435 10.35 4.23 -20.12
C VAL A 435 11.29 4.07 -21.32
N VAL A 436 12.26 3.15 -21.19
CA VAL A 436 13.19 2.75 -22.25
C VAL A 436 12.98 1.26 -22.55
N VAL A 437 12.62 0.94 -23.79
CA VAL A 437 12.37 -0.44 -24.22
C VAL A 437 13.69 -1.06 -24.67
N ILE A 438 14.17 -2.04 -23.90
CA ILE A 438 15.45 -2.70 -24.13
C ILE A 438 15.22 -3.88 -25.08
N PRO A 439 16.05 -4.03 -26.13
CA PRO A 439 15.95 -5.18 -27.03
C PRO A 439 16.23 -6.48 -26.27
N THR A 440 15.54 -7.55 -26.64
CA THR A 440 15.83 -8.89 -26.12
C THR A 440 17.20 -9.37 -26.57
N ASN A 441 17.86 -10.20 -25.76
CA ASN A 441 19.14 -10.81 -26.12
C ASN A 441 18.99 -11.72 -27.36
N MET A 442 17.90 -12.47 -27.41
CA MET A 442 17.53 -13.35 -28.52
C MET A 442 16.16 -12.96 -29.11
N PRO A 443 15.92 -13.12 -30.43
CA PRO A 443 14.61 -12.85 -31.01
C PRO A 443 13.52 -13.76 -30.44
N VAL A 444 12.35 -13.21 -30.10
CA VAL A 444 11.22 -13.98 -29.58
C VAL A 444 10.66 -14.90 -30.68
N ALA A 445 10.58 -16.20 -30.40
CA ALA A 445 10.06 -17.23 -31.31
C ALA A 445 8.66 -17.75 -30.94
N ARG A 446 7.98 -17.12 -29.97
CA ARG A 446 6.63 -17.47 -29.52
C ARG A 446 5.58 -17.18 -30.60
N ASP A 447 4.63 -18.10 -30.79
CA ASP A 447 3.46 -17.91 -31.62
C ASP A 447 2.24 -17.48 -30.79
N ASP A 448 1.74 -16.27 -31.04
CA ASP A 448 0.58 -15.69 -30.35
C ASP A 448 -0.68 -15.88 -31.23
N LEU A 449 -1.48 -16.89 -30.91
CA LEU A 449 -2.67 -17.27 -31.65
C LEU A 449 -3.84 -16.32 -31.35
N ASN A 450 -4.82 -16.24 -32.27
CA ASN A 450 -6.01 -15.41 -32.06
C ASN A 450 -6.86 -15.94 -30.90
N ASP A 451 -7.62 -15.04 -30.28
CA ASP A 451 -8.57 -15.38 -29.22
C ASP A 451 -9.73 -16.24 -29.78
N LEU A 452 -10.14 -17.25 -29.01
CA LEU A 452 -11.33 -18.07 -29.27
C LEU A 452 -12.48 -17.62 -28.37
N ILE A 453 -13.62 -17.30 -28.97
CA ILE A 453 -14.75 -16.70 -28.26
C ILE A 453 -15.98 -17.60 -28.35
N PHE A 454 -16.54 -17.95 -27.20
CA PHE A 454 -17.67 -18.84 -27.02
C PHE A 454 -18.91 -18.09 -26.50
N LEU A 455 -20.09 -18.69 -26.67
CA LEU A 455 -21.33 -18.12 -26.14
C LEU A 455 -21.40 -18.28 -24.62
N THR A 456 -21.06 -19.46 -24.11
CA THR A 456 -21.19 -19.82 -22.68
C THR A 456 -19.84 -20.16 -22.05
N GLN A 457 -19.74 -20.00 -20.73
CA GLN A 457 -18.56 -20.44 -19.97
C GLN A 457 -18.34 -21.96 -20.06
N GLY A 458 -19.41 -22.76 -20.07
CA GLY A 458 -19.30 -24.22 -20.15
C GLY A 458 -18.61 -24.69 -21.44
N GLU A 459 -18.93 -24.09 -22.58
CA GLU A 459 -18.27 -24.39 -23.86
C GLU A 459 -16.79 -23.97 -23.86
N LYS A 460 -16.52 -22.77 -23.34
CA LYS A 460 -15.16 -22.25 -23.17
C LYS A 460 -14.28 -23.23 -22.40
N PHE A 461 -14.71 -23.67 -21.22
CA PHE A 461 -13.91 -24.57 -20.38
C PHE A 461 -13.75 -25.95 -21.01
N ASN A 462 -14.76 -26.48 -21.69
CA ASN A 462 -14.62 -27.74 -22.44
C ASN A 462 -13.58 -27.64 -23.56
N ALA A 463 -13.54 -26.51 -24.28
CA ALA A 463 -12.52 -26.26 -25.30
C ALA A 463 -11.11 -26.14 -24.71
N VAL A 464 -10.97 -25.45 -23.57
CA VAL A 464 -9.69 -25.36 -22.83
C VAL A 464 -9.20 -26.75 -22.44
N VAL A 465 -10.07 -27.59 -21.86
CA VAL A 465 -9.71 -28.96 -21.45
C VAL A 465 -9.33 -29.83 -22.66
N GLY A 466 -10.01 -29.65 -23.79
CA GLY A 466 -9.66 -30.29 -25.06
C GLY A 466 -8.24 -29.92 -25.53
N ASP A 467 -7.93 -28.63 -25.56
CA ASP A 467 -6.61 -28.15 -26.01
C ASP A 467 -5.49 -28.54 -25.01
N VAL A 468 -5.78 -28.58 -23.70
CA VAL A 468 -4.84 -29.12 -22.68
C VAL A 468 -4.50 -30.58 -22.99
N ARG A 469 -5.50 -31.42 -23.29
CA ARG A 469 -5.28 -32.82 -23.67
C ARG A 469 -4.41 -32.94 -24.92
N ASP A 470 -4.72 -32.17 -25.96
CA ASP A 470 -3.95 -32.20 -27.21
C ASP A 470 -2.48 -31.78 -27.01
N CYS A 471 -2.21 -30.88 -26.06
CA CYS A 471 -0.85 -30.47 -25.71
C CYS A 471 -0.11 -31.58 -24.95
N ILE A 472 -0.77 -32.24 -23.99
CA ILE A 472 -0.22 -33.37 -23.23
C ILE A 472 0.12 -34.53 -24.17
N ASP A 473 -0.76 -34.85 -25.12
CA ASP A 473 -0.56 -35.94 -26.09
C ASP A 473 0.67 -35.68 -26.99
N LYS A 474 1.03 -34.41 -27.22
CA LYS A 474 2.26 -33.99 -27.90
C LYS A 474 3.49 -33.92 -26.99
N GLY A 475 3.31 -34.08 -25.67
CA GLY A 475 4.36 -33.95 -24.67
C GLY A 475 4.68 -32.51 -24.24
N ALA A 476 3.87 -31.52 -24.65
CA ALA A 476 4.12 -30.12 -24.34
C ALA A 476 3.67 -29.76 -22.91
N PRO A 477 4.45 -28.94 -22.17
CA PRO A 477 4.01 -28.36 -20.90
C PRO A 477 2.96 -27.27 -21.13
N VAL A 478 1.99 -27.19 -20.21
CA VAL A 478 0.87 -26.24 -20.28
C VAL A 478 0.76 -25.43 -19.00
N LEU A 479 0.66 -24.12 -19.15
CA LEU A 479 0.28 -23.19 -18.08
C LEU A 479 -1.09 -22.59 -18.43
N VAL A 480 -2.09 -22.86 -17.59
CA VAL A 480 -3.43 -22.30 -17.71
C VAL A 480 -3.59 -21.13 -16.75
N GLY A 481 -3.78 -19.92 -17.28
CA GLY A 481 -4.03 -18.71 -16.48
C GLY A 481 -5.52 -18.44 -16.32
N THR A 482 -5.99 -18.31 -15.09
CA THR A 482 -7.38 -17.94 -14.78
C THR A 482 -7.44 -16.62 -14.03
N ALA A 483 -8.58 -15.92 -14.03
CA ALA A 483 -8.70 -14.62 -13.37
C ALA A 483 -9.01 -14.72 -11.85
N SER A 484 -9.63 -15.81 -11.41
CA SER A 484 -10.08 -16.00 -10.02
C SER A 484 -9.77 -17.41 -9.47
N ILE A 485 -9.77 -17.54 -8.15
CA ILE A 485 -9.57 -18.84 -7.48
C ILE A 485 -10.73 -19.79 -7.81
N GLU A 486 -11.96 -19.27 -7.84
CA GLU A 486 -13.15 -20.05 -8.19
C GLU A 486 -13.03 -20.68 -9.59
N THR A 487 -12.55 -19.91 -10.57
CA THR A 487 -12.32 -20.41 -11.93
C THR A 487 -11.17 -21.42 -11.99
N SER A 488 -10.12 -21.26 -11.17
CA SER A 488 -9.07 -22.27 -11.01
C SER A 488 -9.61 -23.60 -10.45
N GLU A 489 -10.44 -23.55 -9.40
CA GLU A 489 -11.05 -24.72 -8.77
C GLU A 489 -12.06 -25.43 -9.69
N LEU A 490 -12.85 -24.65 -10.44
CA LEU A 490 -13.75 -25.18 -11.46
C LEU A 490 -12.96 -25.93 -12.54
N LEU A 491 -11.89 -25.33 -13.07
CA LEU A 491 -11.05 -25.96 -14.07
C LEU A 491 -10.34 -27.20 -13.53
N SER A 492 -9.84 -27.15 -12.29
CA SER A 492 -9.25 -28.29 -11.58
C SER A 492 -10.23 -29.46 -11.50
N THR A 493 -11.49 -29.18 -11.15
CA THR A 493 -12.55 -30.20 -11.10
C THR A 493 -12.79 -30.84 -12.47
N LEU A 494 -12.78 -30.04 -13.55
CA LEU A 494 -12.95 -30.53 -14.92
C LEU A 494 -11.76 -31.38 -15.39
N LEU A 495 -10.53 -30.97 -15.09
CA LEU A 495 -9.31 -31.73 -15.41
C LEU A 495 -9.25 -33.05 -14.63
N ASN A 496 -9.65 -33.05 -13.35
CA ASN A 496 -9.76 -34.25 -12.53
C ASN A 496 -10.77 -35.25 -13.11
N LYS A 497 -11.90 -34.77 -13.64
CA LYS A 497 -12.90 -35.61 -14.31
C LYS A 497 -12.33 -36.32 -15.55
N GLU A 498 -11.45 -35.63 -16.29
CA GLU A 498 -10.74 -36.17 -17.44
C GLU A 498 -9.44 -36.92 -17.08
N LYS A 499 -9.13 -37.07 -15.78
CA LYS A 499 -7.94 -37.74 -15.23
C LYS A 499 -6.61 -37.13 -15.67
N ILE A 500 -6.57 -35.81 -15.83
CA ILE A 500 -5.36 -35.06 -16.14
C ILE A 500 -4.71 -34.61 -14.83
N ASP A 501 -3.47 -35.04 -14.60
CA ASP A 501 -2.68 -34.61 -13.44
C ASP A 501 -2.27 -33.14 -13.62
N HIS A 502 -2.47 -32.34 -12.58
CA HIS A 502 -2.24 -30.90 -12.63
C HIS A 502 -1.94 -30.35 -11.23
N GLN A 503 -1.35 -29.15 -11.20
CA GLN A 503 -1.08 -28.40 -9.97
C GLN A 503 -1.78 -27.05 -10.04
N VAL A 504 -2.33 -26.58 -8.92
CA VAL A 504 -3.04 -25.30 -8.82
C VAL A 504 -2.23 -24.33 -7.95
N LEU A 505 -2.08 -23.09 -8.43
CA LEU A 505 -1.38 -22.01 -7.73
C LEU A 505 -2.39 -20.89 -7.43
N ASN A 506 -2.66 -20.66 -6.15
CA ASN A 506 -3.71 -19.75 -5.68
C ASN A 506 -3.16 -18.45 -5.05
N ALA A 507 -1.87 -18.15 -5.23
CA ALA A 507 -1.14 -17.01 -4.65
C ALA A 507 -1.06 -16.98 -3.10
N LYS A 508 -1.30 -18.12 -2.43
CA LYS A 508 -1.28 -18.20 -0.95
C LYS A 508 0.08 -18.56 -0.35
N PHE A 509 0.83 -19.44 -1.02
CA PHE A 509 2.09 -19.98 -0.47
C PHE A 509 3.22 -19.76 -1.45
N HIS A 510 3.82 -18.57 -1.44
CA HIS A 510 4.80 -18.14 -2.45
C HIS A 510 5.99 -19.10 -2.63
N GLU A 511 6.54 -19.66 -1.55
CA GLU A 511 7.68 -20.58 -1.63
C GLU A 511 7.29 -21.91 -2.31
N LYS A 512 6.19 -22.53 -1.87
CA LYS A 512 5.68 -23.77 -2.48
C LYS A 512 5.29 -23.55 -3.94
N GLU A 513 4.68 -22.41 -4.23
CA GLU A 513 4.31 -22.04 -5.59
C GLU A 513 5.53 -21.85 -6.47
N ALA A 514 6.60 -21.22 -5.99
CA ALA A 514 7.85 -21.08 -6.72
C ALA A 514 8.46 -22.45 -7.04
N GLN A 515 8.45 -23.39 -6.08
CA GLN A 515 8.91 -24.78 -6.32
C GLN A 515 8.10 -25.47 -7.40
N ILE A 516 6.76 -25.33 -7.36
CA ILE A 516 5.89 -25.86 -8.40
C ILE A 516 6.24 -25.19 -9.74
N VAL A 517 6.28 -23.87 -9.83
CA VAL A 517 6.51 -23.12 -11.08
C VAL A 517 7.86 -23.46 -11.71
N ALA A 518 8.91 -23.65 -10.92
CA ALA A 518 10.23 -24.08 -11.41
C ALA A 518 10.18 -25.43 -12.16
N GLN A 519 9.21 -26.28 -11.83
CA GLN A 519 8.97 -27.57 -12.48
C GLN A 519 7.87 -27.50 -13.56
N ALA A 520 7.36 -26.31 -13.91
CA ALA A 520 6.29 -26.14 -14.90
C ALA A 520 6.69 -26.46 -16.33
N GLY A 521 7.99 -26.40 -16.64
CA GLY A 521 8.50 -26.72 -17.97
C GLY A 521 8.75 -28.20 -18.23
N LEU A 522 8.39 -29.11 -17.31
CA LEU A 522 8.55 -30.56 -17.52
C LEU A 522 7.61 -31.08 -18.62
N PRO A 523 8.03 -32.08 -19.42
CA PRO A 523 7.18 -32.66 -20.47
C PRO A 523 5.81 -33.11 -19.92
N ALA A 524 4.74 -32.83 -20.68
CA ALA A 524 3.36 -33.21 -20.36
C ALA A 524 2.83 -32.71 -19.00
N ARG A 525 3.43 -31.67 -18.42
CA ARG A 525 3.02 -31.13 -17.12
C ARG A 525 1.98 -30.03 -17.29
N VAL A 526 0.90 -30.08 -16.49
CA VAL A 526 -0.12 -29.03 -16.44
C VAL A 526 -0.03 -28.23 -15.14
N THR A 527 -0.11 -26.91 -15.26
CA THR A 527 -0.14 -25.98 -14.13
C THR A 527 -1.30 -25.00 -14.33
N ILE A 528 -2.12 -24.80 -13.31
CA ILE A 528 -3.14 -23.75 -13.27
C ILE A 528 -2.59 -22.63 -12.38
N ALA A 529 -2.59 -21.41 -12.88
CA ALA A 529 -2.18 -20.23 -12.13
C ALA A 529 -3.35 -19.24 -12.05
N THR A 530 -3.78 -18.94 -10.82
CA THR A 530 -4.71 -17.85 -10.58
C THR A 530 -3.99 -16.50 -10.74
N ASN A 531 -4.54 -15.64 -11.59
CA ASN A 531 -4.04 -14.31 -11.90
C ASN A 531 -2.54 -14.32 -12.25
N MET A 532 -1.69 -13.84 -11.35
CA MET A 532 -0.23 -13.80 -11.51
C MET A 532 0.53 -14.73 -10.55
N ALA A 533 -0.11 -15.76 -10.00
CA ALA A 533 0.55 -16.73 -9.12
C ALA A 533 1.83 -17.30 -9.75
N GLY A 534 2.85 -17.52 -8.93
CA GLY A 534 4.18 -17.89 -9.43
C GLY A 534 4.98 -16.75 -10.06
N ARG A 535 4.69 -15.49 -9.71
CA ARG A 535 5.49 -14.32 -10.13
C ARG A 535 6.94 -14.41 -9.66
N GLY A 536 7.83 -13.82 -10.45
CA GLY A 536 9.26 -13.74 -10.13
C GLY A 536 10.02 -15.06 -10.28
N THR A 537 9.34 -16.18 -10.58
CA THR A 537 9.98 -17.48 -10.83
C THR A 537 9.96 -17.82 -12.31
N ASP A 538 11.12 -18.23 -12.81
CA ASP A 538 11.30 -18.56 -14.21
C ASP A 538 10.91 -20.01 -14.52
N ILE A 539 10.15 -20.20 -15.62
CA ILE A 539 9.75 -21.52 -16.11
C ILE A 539 10.80 -21.96 -17.13
N VAL A 540 11.68 -22.86 -16.72
CA VAL A 540 12.72 -23.42 -17.60
C VAL A 540 12.19 -24.68 -18.28
N LEU A 541 12.28 -24.73 -19.62
CA LEU A 541 11.86 -25.90 -20.40
C LEU A 541 12.72 -27.11 -20.01
N GLY A 542 12.09 -28.26 -19.75
CA GLY A 542 12.77 -29.46 -19.27
C GLY A 542 12.95 -29.55 -17.75
N GLY A 543 12.58 -28.51 -16.98
CA GLY A 543 12.76 -28.40 -15.52
C GLY A 543 13.93 -27.48 -15.15
N ASN A 544 14.09 -27.15 -13.87
CA ASN A 544 15.22 -26.33 -13.41
C ASN A 544 16.41 -27.22 -12.98
N LEU A 545 17.47 -27.24 -13.79
CA LEU A 545 18.67 -28.04 -13.53
C LEU A 545 19.39 -27.64 -12.24
N GLU A 546 19.45 -26.35 -11.91
CA GLU A 546 20.15 -25.88 -10.70
C GLU A 546 19.47 -26.40 -9.43
N VAL A 547 18.13 -26.40 -9.41
CA VAL A 547 17.34 -26.96 -8.31
C VAL A 547 17.54 -28.47 -8.20
N GLU A 548 17.55 -29.17 -9.33
CA GLU A 548 17.81 -30.63 -9.36
C GLU A 548 19.22 -30.95 -8.85
N LEU A 549 20.23 -30.16 -9.22
CA LEU A 549 21.61 -30.35 -8.76
C LEU A 549 21.80 -29.98 -7.28
N ALA A 550 21.17 -28.91 -6.80
CA ALA A 550 21.23 -28.49 -5.39
C ALA A 550 20.55 -29.49 -4.45
N ALA A 551 19.56 -30.25 -4.94
CA ALA A 551 18.93 -31.32 -4.17
C ALA A 551 19.83 -32.56 -3.99
N LEU A 552 20.92 -32.68 -4.76
CA LEU A 552 21.87 -33.78 -4.62
C LEU A 552 22.85 -33.47 -3.49
N GLN A 553 22.94 -34.37 -2.50
CA GLN A 553 23.94 -34.26 -1.42
C GLN A 553 25.29 -34.81 -1.90
N ASP A 554 26.32 -33.95 -1.91
CA ASP A 554 27.71 -34.27 -2.32
C ASP A 554 27.80 -35.08 -3.63
N PRO A 555 27.27 -34.55 -4.75
CA PRO A 555 27.16 -35.30 -6.00
C PRO A 555 28.54 -35.55 -6.62
N SER A 556 28.81 -36.79 -7.03
CA SER A 556 29.98 -37.10 -7.86
C SER A 556 29.86 -36.41 -9.23
N ASP A 557 31.00 -36.06 -9.84
CA ASP A 557 31.03 -35.48 -11.19
C ASP A 557 30.27 -36.32 -12.24
N GLU A 558 30.26 -37.64 -12.06
CA GLU A 558 29.50 -38.58 -12.91
C GLU A 558 27.99 -38.42 -12.75
N LEU A 559 27.50 -38.17 -11.53
CA LEU A 559 26.08 -37.96 -11.27
C LEU A 559 25.62 -36.62 -11.86
N ILE A 560 26.40 -35.55 -11.67
CA ILE A 560 26.13 -34.24 -12.27
C ILE A 560 26.03 -34.33 -13.80
N ALA A 561 26.99 -35.03 -14.43
CA ALA A 561 26.99 -35.22 -15.88
C ALA A 561 25.77 -36.02 -16.36
N THR A 562 25.37 -37.05 -15.60
CA THR A 562 24.19 -37.87 -15.91
C THR A 562 22.90 -37.06 -15.81
N THR A 563 22.70 -36.33 -14.70
CA THR A 563 21.54 -35.46 -14.49
C THR A 563 21.43 -34.40 -15.58
N ARG A 564 22.55 -33.78 -15.96
CA ARG A 564 22.58 -32.80 -17.06
C ARG A 564 22.18 -33.42 -18.40
N ALA A 565 22.64 -34.65 -18.70
CA ALA A 565 22.25 -35.35 -19.93
C ALA A 565 20.76 -35.73 -19.96
N GLU A 566 20.21 -36.16 -18.82
CA GLU A 566 18.77 -36.45 -18.69
C GLU A 566 17.91 -35.19 -18.80
N TRP A 567 18.36 -34.09 -18.22
CA TRP A 567 17.73 -32.77 -18.37
C TRP A 567 17.73 -32.32 -19.83
N GLN A 568 18.87 -32.40 -20.52
CA GLN A 568 18.97 -32.00 -21.94
C GLN A 568 17.97 -32.78 -22.81
N LYS A 569 17.84 -34.09 -22.58
CA LYS A 569 16.87 -34.92 -23.31
C LYS A 569 15.42 -34.47 -23.09
N ARG A 570 15.06 -34.11 -21.85
CA ARG A 570 13.72 -33.56 -21.53
C ARG A 570 13.52 -32.19 -22.18
N HIS A 571 14.54 -31.33 -22.12
CA HIS A 571 14.53 -30.01 -22.71
C HIS A 571 14.29 -30.07 -24.23
N ASP A 572 15.04 -30.92 -24.94
CA ASP A 572 14.91 -31.11 -26.39
C ASP A 572 13.51 -31.64 -26.75
N GLN A 573 12.95 -32.57 -25.96
CA GLN A 573 11.59 -33.08 -26.14
C GLN A 573 10.55 -31.95 -26.04
N VAL A 574 10.71 -31.03 -25.08
CA VAL A 574 9.78 -29.91 -24.90
C VAL A 574 9.90 -28.90 -26.04
N ILE A 575 11.12 -28.63 -26.54
CA ILE A 575 11.33 -27.77 -27.71
C ILE A 575 10.67 -28.36 -28.95
N GLU A 576 10.84 -29.66 -29.20
CA GLU A 576 10.20 -30.36 -30.33
C GLU A 576 8.67 -30.36 -30.24
N ALA A 577 8.12 -30.39 -29.02
CA ALA A 577 6.68 -30.29 -28.77
C ALA A 577 6.11 -28.86 -28.95
N GLY A 578 6.94 -27.88 -29.31
CA GLY A 578 6.54 -26.48 -29.52
C GLY A 578 6.74 -25.56 -28.31
N GLY A 579 7.44 -26.03 -27.27
CA GLY A 579 7.74 -25.28 -26.05
C GLY A 579 6.55 -25.14 -25.10
N LEU A 580 6.61 -24.16 -24.22
CA LEU A 580 5.57 -23.90 -23.22
C LEU A 580 4.30 -23.34 -23.89
N HIS A 581 3.16 -23.97 -23.61
CA HIS A 581 1.85 -23.54 -24.07
C HIS A 581 1.13 -22.74 -22.97
N ILE A 582 0.79 -21.49 -23.27
CA ILE A 582 0.05 -20.59 -22.39
C ILE A 582 -1.40 -20.54 -22.86
N LEU A 583 -2.30 -21.04 -22.02
CA LEU A 583 -3.74 -20.99 -22.27
C LEU A 583 -4.38 -20.06 -21.24
N SER A 584 -5.07 -19.02 -21.65
CA SER A 584 -5.78 -18.14 -20.70
C SER A 584 -7.28 -18.33 -20.82
N THR A 585 -7.96 -18.47 -19.69
CA THR A 585 -9.41 -18.71 -19.67
C THR A 585 -10.23 -17.44 -19.73
N GLU A 586 -9.61 -16.27 -19.58
CA GLU A 586 -10.25 -14.95 -19.56
C GLU A 586 -9.26 -13.85 -20.01
N ARG A 587 -9.76 -12.64 -20.26
CA ARG A 587 -8.94 -11.43 -20.43
C ARG A 587 -8.92 -10.67 -19.11
N HIS A 588 -7.75 -10.22 -18.67
CA HIS A 588 -7.65 -9.39 -17.48
C HIS A 588 -8.15 -7.97 -17.76
N GLU A 589 -8.34 -7.17 -16.71
CA GLU A 589 -8.72 -5.75 -16.82
C GLU A 589 -7.70 -4.94 -17.63
N SER A 590 -6.42 -5.32 -17.57
CA SER A 590 -5.34 -4.69 -18.32
C SER A 590 -4.68 -5.64 -19.31
N ARG A 591 -4.37 -5.10 -20.49
CA ARG A 591 -3.57 -5.78 -21.53
C ARG A 591 -2.16 -6.14 -21.03
N ARG A 592 -1.65 -5.40 -20.06
CA ARG A 592 -0.34 -5.60 -19.45
C ARG A 592 -0.24 -6.97 -18.79
N ILE A 593 -1.21 -7.30 -17.94
CA ILE A 593 -1.28 -8.58 -17.23
C ILE A 593 -1.40 -9.75 -18.22
N ASP A 594 -2.24 -9.59 -19.25
CA ASP A 594 -2.32 -10.58 -20.34
C ASP A 594 -0.95 -10.81 -21.01
N ASN A 595 -0.20 -9.75 -21.28
CA ASN A 595 1.12 -9.84 -21.90
C ASN A 595 2.18 -10.45 -20.98
N GLN A 596 2.08 -10.25 -19.67
CA GLN A 596 2.95 -10.90 -18.68
C GLN A 596 2.69 -12.41 -18.65
N LEU A 597 1.43 -12.83 -18.72
CA LEU A 597 1.06 -14.24 -18.84
C LEU A 597 1.63 -14.85 -20.13
N ARG A 598 1.46 -14.19 -21.29
CA ARG A 598 2.10 -14.61 -22.56
C ARG A 598 3.63 -14.70 -22.43
N GLY A 599 4.23 -13.73 -21.75
CA GLY A 599 5.68 -13.61 -21.51
C GLY A 599 6.27 -14.73 -20.65
N ARG A 600 5.46 -15.63 -20.09
CA ARG A 600 5.93 -16.86 -19.45
C ARG A 600 6.49 -17.85 -20.48
N ALA A 601 6.04 -17.82 -21.74
CA ALA A 601 6.55 -18.65 -22.82
C ALA A 601 7.47 -17.88 -23.80
N GLY A 602 8.32 -18.63 -24.50
CA GLY A 602 9.20 -18.14 -25.56
C GLY A 602 10.33 -17.23 -25.09
N ARG A 603 10.97 -17.59 -23.96
CA ARG A 603 12.05 -16.84 -23.33
C ARG A 603 13.40 -17.18 -23.97
N GLN A 604 14.33 -16.23 -24.02
CA GLN A 604 15.66 -16.40 -24.64
C GLN A 604 15.64 -17.03 -26.06
N GLY A 605 14.54 -16.84 -26.81
CA GLY A 605 14.37 -17.38 -28.16
C GLY A 605 13.77 -18.79 -28.22
N ASP A 606 13.36 -19.36 -27.10
CA ASP A 606 12.64 -20.63 -27.04
C ASP A 606 11.34 -20.58 -27.87
N PRO A 607 10.90 -21.72 -28.43
CA PRO A 607 9.55 -21.82 -28.97
C PRO A 607 8.51 -21.72 -27.84
N GLY A 608 7.30 -21.33 -28.20
CA GLY A 608 6.18 -21.31 -27.28
C GLY A 608 4.91 -20.91 -28.01
N VAL A 609 3.78 -21.14 -27.36
CA VAL A 609 2.45 -20.83 -27.90
C VAL A 609 1.65 -20.07 -26.86
N SER A 610 0.88 -19.06 -27.27
CA SER A 610 -0.12 -18.45 -26.41
C SER A 610 -1.49 -18.34 -27.08
N ARG A 611 -2.56 -18.59 -26.31
CA ARG A 611 -3.95 -18.48 -26.77
C ARG A 611 -4.89 -18.09 -25.62
N PHE A 612 -5.88 -17.27 -25.93
CA PHE A 612 -6.92 -16.83 -24.99
C PHE A 612 -8.27 -17.42 -25.39
N TYR A 613 -9.03 -17.91 -24.41
CA TYR A 613 -10.38 -18.44 -24.54
C TYR A 613 -11.31 -17.53 -23.76
N LEU A 614 -12.37 -17.05 -24.38
CA LEU A 614 -13.27 -16.05 -23.81
C LEU A 614 -14.71 -16.48 -23.99
N SER A 615 -15.58 -16.02 -23.10
CA SER A 615 -17.03 -16.19 -23.24
C SER A 615 -17.74 -14.83 -23.15
N LEU A 616 -18.95 -14.76 -23.70
CA LEU A 616 -19.81 -13.58 -23.54
C LEU A 616 -20.32 -13.38 -22.11
N GLU A 617 -20.24 -14.43 -21.28
CA GLU A 617 -20.62 -14.45 -19.87
C GLU A 617 -19.48 -14.01 -18.94
N ASP A 618 -18.25 -13.87 -19.45
CA ASP A 618 -17.10 -13.44 -18.66
C ASP A 618 -17.27 -11.99 -18.15
N SER A 619 -16.73 -11.70 -16.97
CA SER A 619 -16.90 -10.41 -16.27
C SER A 619 -16.58 -9.19 -17.14
N LEU A 620 -15.46 -9.23 -17.87
CA LEU A 620 -15.04 -8.14 -18.77
C LEU A 620 -16.10 -7.89 -19.87
N MET A 621 -16.65 -8.96 -20.45
CA MET A 621 -17.66 -8.86 -21.51
C MET A 621 -19.02 -8.44 -20.96
N ARG A 622 -19.40 -8.91 -19.77
CA ARG A 622 -20.65 -8.54 -19.11
C ARG A 622 -20.71 -7.04 -18.81
N LEU A 623 -19.63 -6.51 -18.21
CA LEU A 623 -19.54 -5.14 -17.70
C LEU A 623 -19.25 -4.10 -18.79
N PHE A 624 -18.44 -4.45 -19.81
CA PHE A 624 -17.88 -3.45 -20.73
C PHE A 624 -18.16 -3.70 -22.21
N ALA A 625 -18.69 -4.87 -22.61
CA ALA A 625 -19.09 -5.05 -24.01
C ALA A 625 -20.40 -4.30 -24.29
N SER A 626 -20.40 -3.48 -25.34
CA SER A 626 -21.60 -2.74 -25.74
C SER A 626 -22.74 -3.69 -26.12
N GLU A 627 -23.97 -3.32 -25.80
CA GLU A 627 -25.18 -4.09 -26.14
C GLU A 627 -25.27 -4.41 -27.64
N ARG A 628 -24.72 -3.53 -28.49
CA ARG A 628 -24.61 -3.74 -29.93
C ARG A 628 -23.71 -4.93 -30.29
N VAL A 629 -22.62 -5.15 -29.57
CA VAL A 629 -21.69 -6.30 -29.78
C VAL A 629 -22.36 -7.59 -29.33
N LYS A 630 -22.99 -7.60 -28.15
CA LYS A 630 -23.74 -8.76 -27.64
C LYS A 630 -24.86 -9.18 -28.61
N ASN A 631 -25.63 -8.21 -29.12
CA ASN A 631 -26.71 -8.46 -30.06
C ASN A 631 -26.22 -8.90 -31.45
N MET A 632 -25.11 -8.35 -31.93
CA MET A 632 -24.49 -8.80 -33.19
C MET A 632 -23.99 -10.24 -33.11
N MET A 633 -23.38 -10.64 -31.99
CA MET A 633 -22.84 -12.00 -31.80
C MET A 633 -23.94 -13.04 -31.65
N ARG A 634 -25.03 -12.71 -30.96
CA ARG A 634 -26.24 -13.55 -30.92
C ARG A 634 -26.90 -13.70 -32.30
N ALA A 635 -26.89 -12.65 -33.11
CA ALA A 635 -27.46 -12.67 -34.47
C ALA A 635 -26.63 -13.46 -35.49
N ILE A 636 -25.35 -13.72 -35.22
CA ILE A 636 -24.47 -14.51 -36.08
C ILE A 636 -24.84 -16.01 -36.08
N GLY A 637 -25.65 -16.47 -35.11
CA GLY A 637 -26.22 -17.82 -35.13
C GLY A 637 -25.18 -18.93 -34.93
N MET A 638 -24.30 -18.77 -33.94
CA MET A 638 -23.30 -19.79 -33.59
C MET A 638 -23.97 -21.08 -33.11
N GLU A 639 -23.51 -22.22 -33.62
CA GLU A 639 -23.93 -23.53 -33.09
C GLU A 639 -23.18 -23.86 -31.79
N GLN A 640 -23.74 -24.78 -31.00
CA GLN A 640 -23.18 -25.16 -29.70
C GLN A 640 -21.77 -25.74 -29.87
N GLY A 641 -20.76 -25.14 -29.24
CA GLY A 641 -19.35 -25.54 -29.35
C GLY A 641 -18.56 -24.92 -30.52
N GLU A 642 -19.16 -24.06 -31.35
CA GLU A 642 -18.40 -23.27 -32.32
C GLU A 642 -17.75 -22.06 -31.66
N ALA A 643 -16.50 -21.76 -32.02
CA ALA A 643 -15.78 -20.56 -31.56
C ALA A 643 -15.71 -19.52 -32.67
N ILE A 644 -15.88 -18.23 -32.32
CA ILE A 644 -15.55 -17.14 -33.25
C ILE A 644 -14.06 -16.85 -33.17
N GLU A 645 -13.35 -17.09 -34.27
CA GLU A 645 -11.97 -16.65 -34.46
C GLU A 645 -11.93 -15.53 -35.51
N HIS A 646 -11.98 -14.26 -35.07
CA HIS A 646 -11.93 -13.13 -36.00
C HIS A 646 -11.27 -11.87 -35.41
N ARG A 647 -10.30 -11.30 -36.14
CA ARG A 647 -9.51 -10.13 -35.73
C ARG A 647 -10.33 -8.90 -35.31
N MET A 648 -11.49 -8.70 -35.94
CA MET A 648 -12.40 -7.59 -35.59
C MET A 648 -12.93 -7.70 -34.17
N VAL A 649 -13.18 -8.93 -33.69
CA VAL A 649 -13.71 -9.16 -32.34
C VAL A 649 -12.61 -9.00 -31.31
N THR A 650 -11.41 -9.55 -31.56
CA THR A 650 -10.21 -9.28 -30.75
C THR A 650 -9.98 -7.78 -30.60
N SER A 651 -10.08 -7.02 -31.70
CA SER A 651 -9.95 -5.54 -31.68
C SER A 651 -11.05 -4.83 -30.89
N ALA A 652 -12.25 -5.40 -30.79
CA ALA A 652 -13.33 -4.86 -29.96
C ALA A 652 -13.06 -5.09 -28.47
N ILE A 653 -12.55 -6.27 -28.12
CA ILE A 653 -12.16 -6.62 -26.74
C ILE A 653 -10.98 -5.76 -26.28
N GLU A 654 -9.97 -5.55 -27.13
CA GLU A 654 -8.86 -4.64 -26.82
C GLU A 654 -9.34 -3.20 -26.54
N ARG A 655 -10.43 -2.74 -27.20
CA ARG A 655 -11.02 -1.43 -26.92
C ARG A 655 -11.78 -1.40 -25.60
N ALA A 656 -12.43 -2.50 -25.22
CA ALA A 656 -13.07 -2.63 -23.92
C ALA A 656 -12.02 -2.59 -22.79
N GLN A 657 -10.93 -3.36 -22.90
CA GLN A 657 -9.82 -3.31 -21.94
C GLN A 657 -9.25 -1.90 -21.79
N ARG A 658 -8.99 -1.18 -22.90
CA ARG A 658 -8.53 0.21 -22.83
C ARG A 658 -9.48 1.16 -22.12
N LYS A 659 -10.80 0.91 -22.19
CA LYS A 659 -11.80 1.70 -21.47
C LYS A 659 -11.72 1.43 -19.96
N VAL A 660 -11.51 0.18 -19.56
CA VAL A 660 -11.29 -0.21 -18.16
C VAL A 660 -9.98 0.36 -17.63
N GLU A 661 -8.90 0.27 -18.41
CA GLU A 661 -7.60 0.87 -18.07
C GLU A 661 -7.72 2.40 -17.87
N GLY A 662 -8.43 3.09 -18.77
CA GLY A 662 -8.69 4.52 -18.64
C GLY A 662 -9.50 4.87 -17.38
N HIS A 663 -10.54 4.10 -17.07
CA HIS A 663 -11.32 4.30 -15.85
C HIS A 663 -10.47 4.09 -14.58
N ASN A 664 -9.66 3.02 -14.54
CA ASN A 664 -8.77 2.74 -13.42
C ASN A 664 -7.68 3.82 -13.28
N PHE A 665 -7.18 4.35 -14.39
CA PHE A 665 -6.27 5.50 -14.39
C PHE A 665 -6.93 6.74 -13.79
N ASP A 666 -8.16 7.08 -14.19
CA ASP A 666 -8.88 8.23 -13.67
C ASP A 666 -9.13 8.12 -12.15
N MET A 667 -9.48 6.92 -11.66
CA MET A 667 -9.61 6.66 -10.21
C MET A 667 -8.29 6.90 -9.46
N ARG A 668 -7.17 6.35 -9.94
CA ARG A 668 -5.85 6.54 -9.31
C ARG A 668 -5.41 7.99 -9.35
N LYS A 669 -5.65 8.66 -10.47
CA LYS A 669 -5.34 10.08 -10.64
C LYS A 669 -6.12 10.93 -9.64
N GLN A 670 -7.42 10.68 -9.48
CA GLN A 670 -8.24 11.39 -8.49
C GLN A 670 -7.74 11.15 -7.06
N LEU A 671 -7.41 9.90 -6.71
CA LEU A 671 -6.85 9.57 -5.40
C LEU A 671 -5.51 10.30 -5.14
N LEU A 672 -4.61 10.30 -6.11
CA LEU A 672 -3.34 11.02 -6.03
C LEU A 672 -3.55 12.53 -5.89
N GLU A 673 -4.48 13.12 -6.63
CA GLU A 673 -4.73 14.55 -6.59
C GLU A 673 -5.25 15.03 -5.23
N TYR A 674 -6.02 14.21 -4.52
CA TYR A 674 -6.42 14.50 -3.13
C TYR A 674 -5.25 14.28 -2.17
N ASP A 675 -4.49 13.20 -2.31
CA ASP A 675 -3.33 12.95 -1.45
C ASP A 675 -2.20 13.96 -1.67
N ASP A 676 -2.04 14.55 -2.85
CA ASP A 676 -1.06 15.62 -3.10
C ASP A 676 -1.26 16.82 -2.17
N VAL A 677 -2.52 17.20 -1.90
CA VAL A 677 -2.84 18.29 -0.96
C VAL A 677 -2.47 17.89 0.47
N ALA A 678 -2.84 16.69 0.89
CA ALA A 678 -2.49 16.17 2.22
C ALA A 678 -0.97 15.95 2.36
N ASN A 679 -0.28 15.60 1.28
CA ASN A 679 1.16 15.37 1.25
C ASN A 679 1.95 16.67 1.41
N ASP A 680 1.53 17.76 0.76
CA ASP A 680 2.15 19.09 0.95
C ASP A 680 2.09 19.49 2.43
N GLN A 681 0.96 19.28 3.09
CA GLN A 681 0.78 19.53 4.53
C GLN A 681 1.64 18.59 5.39
N ARG A 682 1.64 17.29 5.06
CA ARG A 682 2.40 16.25 5.75
C ARG A 682 3.90 16.54 5.71
N GLN A 683 4.43 16.97 4.57
CA GLN A 683 5.86 17.32 4.44
C GLN A 683 6.25 18.44 5.40
N VAL A 684 5.44 19.50 5.50
CA VAL A 684 5.67 20.60 6.44
C VAL A 684 5.66 20.10 7.89
N ILE A 685 4.65 19.29 8.25
CA ILE A 685 4.54 18.76 9.62
C ILE A 685 5.67 17.80 9.96
N TYR A 686 6.07 16.92 9.04
CA TYR A 686 7.15 15.98 9.25
C TYR A 686 8.51 16.67 9.31
N GLU A 687 8.75 17.71 8.51
CA GLU A 687 9.94 18.55 8.59
C GLU A 687 10.02 19.25 9.96
N GLN A 688 8.95 19.95 10.37
CA GLN A 688 8.89 20.59 11.70
C GLN A 688 9.10 19.59 12.83
N ARG A 689 8.46 18.42 12.75
CA ARG A 689 8.61 17.36 13.75
C ARG A 689 10.05 16.85 13.82
N ASN A 690 10.71 16.68 12.67
CA ASN A 690 12.11 16.25 12.61
C ASN A 690 13.06 17.32 13.17
N ASP A 691 12.82 18.58 12.88
CA ASP A 691 13.58 19.71 13.45
C ASP A 691 13.43 19.78 14.97
N LEU A 692 12.21 19.61 15.48
CA LEU A 692 11.94 19.55 16.92
C LEU A 692 12.62 18.36 17.59
N LEU A 693 12.63 17.19 16.95
CA LEU A 693 13.30 15.99 17.46
C LEU A 693 14.83 16.13 17.48
N ALA A 694 15.42 16.73 16.45
CA ALA A 694 16.86 16.89 16.31
C ALA A 694 17.43 18.03 17.16
N SER A 695 16.60 19.03 17.52
CA SER A 695 17.03 20.20 18.29
C SER A 695 17.31 19.87 19.76
N GLU A 696 18.44 20.36 20.29
CA GLU A 696 18.76 20.24 21.72
C GLU A 696 17.91 21.18 22.60
N SER A 697 17.55 22.35 22.08
CA SER A 697 16.71 23.36 22.75
C SER A 697 15.81 24.06 21.73
N ILE A 698 14.58 24.37 22.14
CA ILE A 698 13.58 25.06 21.31
C ILE A 698 13.10 26.37 21.95
N ASN A 699 13.85 26.91 22.91
CA ASN A 699 13.44 28.09 23.69
C ASN A 699 13.14 29.31 22.81
N GLU A 700 13.96 29.57 21.78
CA GLU A 700 13.70 30.68 20.85
C GLU A 700 12.38 30.51 20.08
N ILE A 701 12.05 29.27 19.71
CA ILE A 701 10.78 28.94 19.05
C ILE A 701 9.62 29.17 20.02
N ILE A 702 9.72 28.68 21.25
CA ILE A 702 8.68 28.85 22.27
C ILE A 702 8.47 30.32 22.60
N ALA A 703 9.54 31.11 22.76
CA ALA A 703 9.43 32.54 23.04
C ALA A 703 8.72 33.29 21.89
N ALA A 704 9.05 32.98 20.64
CA ALA A 704 8.37 33.54 19.48
C ALA A 704 6.88 33.14 19.43
N VAL A 705 6.59 31.85 19.62
CA VAL A 705 5.22 31.32 19.65
C VAL A 705 4.41 31.94 20.79
N GLN A 706 5.01 32.12 21.97
CA GLN A 706 4.38 32.78 23.11
C GLN A 706 4.04 34.24 22.81
N HIS A 707 4.97 34.99 22.21
CA HIS A 707 4.74 36.37 21.80
C HIS A 707 3.61 36.49 20.79
N ASP A 708 3.57 35.59 19.81
CA ASP A 708 2.51 35.54 18.78
C ASP A 708 1.14 35.22 19.41
N VAL A 709 1.05 34.20 20.26
CA VAL A 709 -0.21 33.78 20.90
C VAL A 709 -0.74 34.86 21.84
N VAL A 710 0.12 35.45 22.68
CA VAL A 710 -0.27 36.56 23.57
C VAL A 710 -0.72 37.76 22.74
N SER A 711 -0.04 38.04 21.62
CA SER A 711 -0.43 39.12 20.71
C SER A 711 -1.83 38.89 20.14
N GLN A 712 -2.13 37.67 19.69
CA GLN A 712 -3.43 37.32 19.12
C GLN A 712 -4.55 37.43 20.16
N VAL A 713 -4.32 36.95 21.39
CA VAL A 713 -5.30 37.07 22.49
C VAL A 713 -5.59 38.54 22.80
N VAL A 714 -4.55 39.39 22.85
CA VAL A 714 -4.73 40.84 23.07
C VAL A 714 -5.51 41.47 21.91
N GLU A 715 -5.20 41.12 20.65
CA GLU A 715 -5.84 41.69 19.46
C GLU A 715 -7.32 41.29 19.33
N ASN A 716 -7.71 40.11 19.83
CA ASN A 716 -9.10 39.66 19.85
C ASN A 716 -9.96 40.52 20.81
N SER A 717 -9.41 40.93 21.95
CA SER A 717 -10.12 41.76 22.95
C SER A 717 -9.91 43.26 22.76
N ILE A 718 -8.82 43.65 22.08
CA ILE A 718 -8.41 45.02 21.79
C ILE A 718 -8.12 45.13 20.28
N PRO A 719 -9.13 45.47 19.46
CA PRO A 719 -8.95 45.55 18.02
C PRO A 719 -7.92 46.64 17.65
N ALA A 720 -7.13 46.39 16.61
CA ALA A 720 -6.12 47.35 16.18
C ALA A 720 -6.73 48.71 15.82
N GLN A 721 -6.09 49.80 16.29
CA GLN A 721 -6.52 51.19 16.04
C GLN A 721 -7.91 51.53 16.64
N SER A 722 -8.35 50.79 17.66
CA SER A 722 -9.62 51.03 18.35
C SER A 722 -9.52 52.09 19.45
N LEU A 723 -10.67 52.64 19.84
CA LEU A 723 -10.78 53.55 20.98
C LEU A 723 -10.85 52.75 22.29
N PRO A 724 -10.36 53.28 23.43
CA PRO A 724 -10.41 52.58 24.73
C PRO A 724 -11.80 52.11 25.16
N GLU A 725 -12.86 52.74 24.67
CA GLU A 725 -14.26 52.40 24.94
C GLU A 725 -14.70 51.10 24.23
N GLN A 726 -13.94 50.64 23.23
CA GLN A 726 -14.19 49.42 22.47
C GLN A 726 -13.40 48.23 23.01
N TRP A 727 -12.56 48.43 24.03
CA TRP A 727 -11.70 47.40 24.60
C TRP A 727 -12.48 46.54 25.57
N ASN A 728 -12.43 45.22 25.39
CA ASN A 728 -13.00 44.26 26.33
C ASN A 728 -11.96 43.83 27.37
N ILE A 729 -11.68 44.70 28.34
CA ILE A 729 -10.65 44.45 29.35
C ILE A 729 -11.04 43.32 30.31
N GLU A 730 -12.32 43.24 30.69
CA GLU A 730 -12.80 42.16 31.56
C GLU A 730 -12.67 40.79 30.88
N GLY A 731 -13.02 40.70 29.59
CA GLY A 731 -12.78 39.49 28.79
C GLY A 731 -11.29 39.15 28.68
N LEU A 732 -10.44 40.15 28.41
CA LEU A 732 -9.00 39.93 28.31
C LEU A 732 -8.37 39.43 29.62
N GLU A 733 -8.79 39.96 30.78
CA GLU A 733 -8.33 39.45 32.08
C GLU A 733 -8.76 38.00 32.31
N GLN A 734 -9.98 37.63 31.89
CA GLN A 734 -10.45 36.24 31.96
C GLN A 734 -9.68 35.31 31.02
N ASP A 735 -9.45 35.72 29.78
CA ASP A 735 -8.72 34.96 28.77
C ASP A 735 -7.25 34.77 29.17
N LEU A 736 -6.60 35.80 29.73
CA LEU A 736 -5.24 35.69 30.25
C LEU A 736 -5.14 34.71 31.43
N PHE A 737 -6.17 34.70 32.28
CA PHE A 737 -6.24 33.75 33.39
C PHE A 737 -6.57 32.33 32.92
N SER A 738 -7.51 32.15 31.99
CA SER A 738 -7.82 30.82 31.45
C SER A 738 -6.61 30.27 30.69
N GLU A 739 -6.08 30.99 29.71
CA GLU A 739 -5.09 30.43 28.79
C GLU A 739 -3.70 30.35 29.40
N PHE A 740 -3.27 31.39 30.14
CA PHE A 740 -1.90 31.46 30.66
C PHE A 740 -1.78 31.25 32.18
N ASN A 741 -2.91 31.17 32.90
CA ASN A 741 -2.94 31.12 34.36
C ASN A 741 -2.21 32.33 34.99
N ILE A 742 -2.40 33.52 34.40
CA ILE A 742 -1.82 34.78 34.87
C ILE A 742 -2.95 35.74 35.21
N GLN A 743 -2.93 36.27 36.44
CA GLN A 743 -3.81 37.34 36.87
C GLN A 743 -3.09 38.67 36.72
N LEU A 744 -3.52 39.50 35.77
CA LEU A 744 -3.02 40.85 35.56
C LEU A 744 -4.15 41.85 35.85
N PRO A 745 -3.91 42.90 36.66
CA PRO A 745 -4.91 43.94 36.91
C PRO A 745 -4.85 45.00 35.79
N LEU A 746 -5.32 44.62 34.60
CA LEU A 746 -5.25 45.47 33.40
C LEU A 746 -6.08 46.74 33.57
N GLN A 747 -7.25 46.64 34.19
CA GLN A 747 -8.08 47.82 34.46
C GLN A 747 -7.36 48.82 35.38
N GLU A 748 -6.67 48.34 36.41
CA GLU A 748 -5.88 49.21 37.30
C GLU A 748 -4.73 49.89 36.55
N TRP A 749 -4.07 49.18 35.63
CA TRP A 749 -2.99 49.76 34.82
C TRP A 749 -3.46 50.90 33.92
N LEU A 750 -4.67 50.80 33.36
CA LEU A 750 -5.27 51.83 32.52
C LEU A 750 -5.78 53.03 33.32
N ASP A 751 -6.29 52.77 34.54
CA ASP A 751 -6.73 53.83 35.45
C ASP A 751 -5.55 54.65 35.99
N GLU A 752 -4.41 54.01 36.24
CA GLU A 752 -3.18 54.65 36.73
C GLU A 752 -2.41 55.44 35.66
N ASP A 753 -2.33 54.94 34.43
CA ASP A 753 -1.60 55.58 33.33
C ASP A 753 -2.48 55.85 32.11
N LYS A 754 -3.02 57.07 32.04
CA LYS A 754 -3.85 57.53 30.90
C LYS A 754 -3.08 57.72 29.59
N ARG A 755 -1.76 57.51 29.57
CA ARG A 755 -0.93 57.54 28.35
C ARG A 755 -0.68 56.15 27.77
N LEU A 756 -1.11 55.09 28.46
CA LEU A 756 -1.00 53.72 27.95
C LEU A 756 -1.86 53.58 26.70
N ASN A 757 -1.21 53.41 25.55
CA ASN A 757 -1.86 53.06 24.30
C ASN A 757 -1.91 51.54 24.13
N GLU A 758 -2.60 51.08 23.09
CA GLU A 758 -2.70 49.67 22.70
C GLU A 758 -1.33 48.96 22.72
N GLU A 759 -0.33 49.51 22.01
CA GLU A 759 1.02 48.95 21.96
C GLU A 759 1.72 48.91 23.33
N GLY A 760 1.53 49.94 24.15
CA GLY A 760 2.10 50.02 25.49
C GLY A 760 1.49 49.00 26.46
N LEU A 761 0.18 48.76 26.36
CA LEU A 761 -0.51 47.73 27.14
C LEU A 761 -0.07 46.33 26.70
N LYS A 762 -0.05 46.08 25.37
CA LYS A 762 0.42 44.82 24.78
C LYS A 762 1.85 44.50 25.22
N GLY A 763 2.76 45.46 25.14
CA GLY A 763 4.15 45.28 25.60
C GLY A 763 4.27 44.99 27.10
N LYS A 764 3.40 45.58 27.94
CA LYS A 764 3.35 45.29 29.38
C LYS A 764 2.85 43.87 29.67
N ILE A 765 1.84 43.40 28.94
CA ILE A 765 1.30 42.05 29.06
C ILE A 765 2.36 41.03 28.64
N ILE A 766 2.99 41.21 27.47
CA ILE A 766 4.07 40.34 26.99
C ILE A 766 5.20 40.24 28.03
N ALA A 767 5.68 41.37 28.54
CA ALA A 767 6.73 41.37 29.56
C ALA A 767 6.33 40.65 30.85
N ALA A 768 5.06 40.73 31.26
CA ALA A 768 4.55 40.00 32.42
C ALA A 768 4.47 38.50 32.17
N THR A 769 4.04 38.08 30.97
CA THR A 769 3.97 36.68 30.57
C THR A 769 5.37 36.07 30.43
N ASP A 770 6.33 36.79 29.84
CA ASP A 770 7.73 36.38 29.74
C ASP A 770 8.36 36.17 31.12
N ALA A 771 8.15 37.12 32.05
CA ALA A 771 8.65 37.02 33.41
C ALA A 771 8.06 35.82 34.17
N SER A 772 6.76 35.55 33.98
CA SER A 772 6.09 34.38 34.56
C SER A 772 6.68 33.06 34.02
N TYR A 773 6.91 33.00 32.71
CA TYR A 773 7.50 31.84 32.06
C TYR A 773 8.94 31.61 32.52
N GLN A 774 9.77 32.66 32.54
CA GLN A 774 11.15 32.57 33.00
C GLN A 774 11.25 32.11 34.46
N GLN A 775 10.36 32.59 35.33
CA GLN A 775 10.30 32.12 36.71
C GLN A 775 9.95 30.62 36.81
N ARG A 776 9.15 30.09 35.87
CA ARG A 776 8.86 28.64 35.78
C ARG A 776 10.07 27.87 35.28
N CYS A 777 10.76 28.34 34.23
CA CYS A 777 11.99 27.73 33.74
C CYS A 777 13.03 27.61 34.86
N GLU A 778 13.20 28.66 35.67
CA GLU A 778 14.12 28.66 36.82
C GLU A 778 13.73 27.64 37.91
N ARG A 779 12.43 27.36 38.10
CA ARG A 779 11.95 26.35 39.07
C ARG A 779 12.16 24.92 38.58
N ILE A 780 12.05 24.70 37.27
CA ILE A 780 12.15 23.38 36.65
C ILE A 780 13.63 23.00 36.42
N GLY A 781 14.50 23.97 36.11
CA GLY A 781 15.91 23.73 35.84
C GLY A 781 16.17 23.20 34.43
N GLU A 782 17.23 22.42 34.24
CA GLU A 782 17.69 21.96 32.92
C GLU A 782 16.68 21.06 32.19
N ASP A 783 15.80 20.38 32.93
CA ASP A 783 14.76 19.51 32.35
C ASP A 783 13.72 20.26 31.52
N ILE A 784 13.64 21.60 31.63
CA ILE A 784 12.65 22.41 30.92
C ILE A 784 12.73 22.23 29.40
N HIS A 785 13.93 22.07 28.83
CA HIS A 785 14.12 21.88 27.40
C HIS A 785 13.54 20.54 26.90
N THR A 786 13.61 19.51 27.74
CA THR A 786 12.97 18.23 27.45
C THR A 786 11.46 18.36 27.53
N VAL A 787 10.94 19.07 28.54
CA VAL A 787 9.50 19.31 28.71
C VAL A 787 8.93 20.14 27.55
N GLU A 788 9.56 21.26 27.18
CA GLU A 788 9.18 22.12 26.05
C GLU A 788 8.98 21.30 24.77
N ARG A 789 10.01 20.54 24.40
CA ARG A 789 10.02 19.69 23.20
C ARG A 789 8.96 18.60 23.27
N GLN A 790 8.83 17.91 24.40
CA GLN A 790 7.84 16.84 24.54
C GLN A 790 6.40 17.36 24.48
N VAL A 791 6.11 18.50 25.11
CA VAL A 791 4.78 19.11 25.09
C VAL A 791 4.44 19.55 23.67
N MET A 792 5.35 20.26 22.99
CA MET A 792 5.10 20.72 21.62
C MET A 792 4.92 19.55 20.64
N LEU A 793 5.76 18.50 20.74
CA LEU A 793 5.59 17.29 19.92
C LEU A 793 4.27 16.58 20.20
N GLN A 794 3.84 16.47 21.46
CA GLN A 794 2.57 15.81 21.81
C GLN A 794 1.37 16.59 21.28
N VAL A 795 1.38 17.93 21.43
CA VAL A 795 0.32 18.80 20.92
C VAL A 795 0.25 18.70 19.39
N LEU A 796 1.41 18.78 18.72
CA LEU A 796 1.51 18.63 17.27
C LEU A 796 0.99 17.26 16.81
N ASP A 797 1.44 16.16 17.40
CA ASP A 797 1.04 14.81 17.01
C ASP A 797 -0.46 14.56 17.23
N ASN A 798 -1.06 15.13 18.29
CA ASN A 798 -2.50 14.99 18.56
C ASN A 798 -3.35 15.80 17.57
N LEU A 799 -3.04 17.08 17.40
CA LEU A 799 -3.78 17.94 16.47
C LEU A 799 -3.61 17.49 15.01
N TRP A 800 -2.44 16.96 14.66
CA TRP A 800 -2.23 16.36 13.34
C TRP A 800 -3.11 15.12 13.10
N LYS A 801 -3.30 14.25 14.10
CA LYS A 801 -4.20 13.09 13.97
C LYS A 801 -5.66 13.52 13.80
N GLU A 802 -6.09 14.53 14.55
CA GLU A 802 -7.43 15.12 14.40
C GLU A 802 -7.60 15.75 13.01
N HIS A 803 -6.58 16.47 12.54
CA HIS A 803 -6.57 17.03 11.18
C HIS A 803 -6.65 15.95 10.10
N LEU A 804 -5.90 14.86 10.21
CA LEU A 804 -6.00 13.74 9.27
C LEU A 804 -7.43 13.16 9.20
N ALA A 805 -8.11 13.01 10.34
CA ALA A 805 -9.50 12.58 10.37
C ALA A 805 -10.42 13.61 9.69
N ASN A 806 -10.25 14.90 9.97
CA ASN A 806 -11.02 15.97 9.33
C ASN A 806 -10.82 16.02 7.82
N ILE A 807 -9.61 15.78 7.35
CA ILE A 807 -9.27 15.71 5.91
C ILE A 807 -9.93 14.50 5.24
N ASP A 808 -9.98 13.36 5.90
CA ASP A 808 -10.70 12.17 5.41
C ASP A 808 -12.21 12.44 5.32
N TYR A 809 -12.81 13.08 6.33
CA TYR A 809 -14.22 13.49 6.29
C TYR A 809 -14.51 14.51 5.19
N LEU A 810 -13.65 15.52 5.02
CA LEU A 810 -13.76 16.51 3.95
C LEU A 810 -13.72 15.85 2.57
N ARG A 811 -12.83 14.88 2.36
CA ARG A 811 -12.73 14.16 1.07
C ARG A 811 -14.02 13.43 0.72
N GLN A 812 -14.71 12.87 1.71
CA GLN A 812 -15.99 12.18 1.50
C GLN A 812 -17.13 13.16 1.21
N GLY A 813 -17.20 14.29 1.93
CA GLY A 813 -18.28 15.28 1.79
C GLY A 813 -18.16 16.21 0.58
N ILE A 814 -16.98 16.37 -0.01
CA ILE A 814 -16.75 17.39 -1.06
C ILE A 814 -17.47 17.10 -2.39
N GLY A 815 -17.85 15.84 -2.65
CA GLY A 815 -18.57 15.45 -3.87
C GLY A 815 -19.87 16.23 -4.06
N LEU A 816 -20.55 16.55 -2.96
CA LEU A 816 -21.82 17.29 -2.97
C LEU A 816 -21.66 18.74 -3.47
N ARG A 817 -20.46 19.33 -3.41
CA ARG A 817 -20.21 20.68 -3.93
C ARG A 817 -20.16 20.73 -5.47
N ALA A 818 -20.06 19.57 -6.14
CA ALA A 818 -20.15 19.48 -7.59
C ALA A 818 -21.52 19.93 -8.11
N TYR A 819 -22.59 19.74 -7.32
CA TYR A 819 -23.95 20.16 -7.67
C TYR A 819 -24.08 21.69 -7.83
N ALA A 820 -23.23 22.48 -7.16
CA ALA A 820 -23.19 23.94 -7.28
C ALA A 820 -22.31 24.45 -8.45
N GLN A 821 -21.98 23.60 -9.45
CA GLN A 821 -21.08 23.91 -10.57
C GLN A 821 -19.67 24.38 -10.17
N LYS A 822 -19.26 24.15 -8.92
CA LYS A 822 -17.90 24.41 -8.45
C LYS A 822 -17.04 23.17 -8.66
N ASN A 823 -15.75 23.37 -8.93
CA ASN A 823 -14.82 22.26 -9.06
C ASN A 823 -14.50 21.69 -7.65
N PRO A 824 -14.90 20.45 -7.31
CA PRO A 824 -14.73 19.89 -5.97
C PRO A 824 -13.27 19.88 -5.51
N LYS A 825 -12.33 19.70 -6.44
CA LYS A 825 -10.89 19.70 -6.14
C LYS A 825 -10.39 21.05 -5.62
N GLN A 826 -10.87 22.15 -6.22
CA GLN A 826 -10.44 23.49 -5.80
C GLN A 826 -11.03 23.85 -4.44
N GLU A 827 -12.28 23.46 -4.20
CA GLU A 827 -12.93 23.64 -2.90
C GLU A 827 -12.23 22.79 -1.82
N TYR A 828 -11.96 21.51 -2.10
CA TYR A 828 -11.17 20.64 -1.22
C TYR A 828 -9.82 21.27 -0.85
N LYS A 829 -9.07 21.77 -1.85
CA LYS A 829 -7.77 22.41 -1.60
C LYS A 829 -7.90 23.67 -0.74
N ARG A 830 -8.94 24.47 -0.95
CA ARG A 830 -9.16 25.70 -0.17
C ARG A 830 -9.50 25.37 1.28
N GLU A 831 -10.49 24.51 1.51
CA GLU A 831 -10.95 24.13 2.85
C GLU A 831 -9.90 23.33 3.62
N SER A 832 -9.20 22.42 2.94
CA SER A 832 -8.07 21.69 3.53
C SER A 832 -6.96 22.64 3.99
N PHE A 833 -6.70 23.72 3.24
CA PHE A 833 -5.72 24.72 3.63
C PHE A 833 -6.19 25.58 4.81
N GLU A 834 -7.47 25.97 4.84
CA GLU A 834 -8.07 26.69 5.97
C GLU A 834 -7.99 25.86 7.26
N LEU A 835 -8.39 24.58 7.21
CA LEU A 835 -8.25 23.64 8.32
C LEU A 835 -6.79 23.48 8.79
N PHE A 836 -5.85 23.43 7.83
CA PHE A 836 -4.43 23.31 8.16
C PHE A 836 -3.88 24.56 8.84
N GLN A 837 -4.26 25.76 8.40
CA GLN A 837 -3.88 27.00 9.07
C GLN A 837 -4.44 27.08 10.48
N GLU A 838 -5.71 26.72 10.66
CA GLU A 838 -6.35 26.67 11.97
C GLU A 838 -5.63 25.68 12.90
N MET A 839 -5.29 24.49 12.39
CA MET A 839 -4.50 23.50 13.13
C MET A 839 -3.14 24.08 13.58
N LEU A 840 -2.41 24.77 12.70
CA LEU A 840 -1.13 25.37 13.04
C LEU A 840 -1.25 26.45 14.13
N GLU A 841 -2.29 27.28 14.10
CA GLU A 841 -2.54 28.26 15.16
C GLU A 841 -2.97 27.59 16.47
N ASN A 842 -3.76 26.53 16.40
CA ASN A 842 -4.14 25.74 17.57
C ASN A 842 -2.93 25.04 18.21
N ILE A 843 -1.97 24.56 17.42
CA ILE A 843 -0.71 24.00 17.94
C ILE A 843 0.02 25.04 18.79
N LYS A 844 0.12 26.28 18.31
CA LYS A 844 0.75 27.37 19.06
C LYS A 844 0.00 27.65 20.38
N LEU A 845 -1.31 27.83 20.30
CA LEU A 845 -2.16 28.16 21.45
C LEU A 845 -2.08 27.07 22.52
N GLU A 846 -2.34 25.82 22.16
CA GLU A 846 -2.33 24.69 23.09
C GLU A 846 -0.93 24.44 23.67
N THR A 847 0.14 24.59 22.88
CA THR A 847 1.52 24.48 23.41
C THR A 847 1.77 25.50 24.52
N VAL A 848 1.44 26.77 24.28
CA VAL A 848 1.65 27.84 25.29
C VAL A 848 0.73 27.63 26.49
N ARG A 849 -0.51 27.18 26.28
CA ARG A 849 -1.48 26.87 27.33
C ARG A 849 -0.98 25.75 28.25
N PHE A 850 -0.52 24.64 27.68
CA PHE A 850 0.04 23.53 28.44
C PHE A 850 1.28 23.97 29.22
N LEU A 851 2.26 24.59 28.56
CA LEU A 851 3.48 25.09 29.20
C LEU A 851 3.17 26.12 30.30
N SER A 852 2.09 26.88 30.13
CA SER A 852 1.65 27.86 31.11
C SER A 852 0.95 27.25 32.33
N ARG A 853 0.54 25.98 32.26
CA ARG A 853 -0.17 25.28 33.34
C ARG A 853 0.63 24.13 33.95
N VAL A 854 1.77 23.75 33.36
CA VAL A 854 2.61 22.68 33.90
C VAL A 854 3.10 23.05 35.32
N GLU A 855 2.68 22.27 36.30
CA GLU A 855 3.23 22.26 37.66
C GLU A 855 3.98 20.95 37.87
N ILE A 856 5.32 20.97 37.89
CA ILE A 856 6.11 19.76 38.17
C ILE A 856 6.12 19.49 39.67
N ARG A 857 5.56 18.35 40.10
CA ARG A 857 5.65 17.83 41.47
C ARG A 857 6.76 16.76 41.56
N ARG A 858 7.97 17.20 41.92
CA ARG A 858 9.16 16.37 42.28
C ARG A 858 9.72 15.43 41.19
N GLU A 859 11.05 15.24 41.26
CA GLU A 859 11.91 14.47 40.33
C GLU A 859 11.48 13.00 40.09
N ASP A 860 10.73 12.38 41.00
CA ASP A 860 10.28 10.98 40.87
C ASP A 860 9.17 10.80 39.81
N GLU A 861 8.35 11.82 39.51
CA GLU A 861 7.21 11.70 38.58
C GLU A 861 7.61 11.86 37.11
N ALA A 862 8.65 12.63 36.77
CA ALA A 862 9.10 12.78 35.38
C ALA A 862 9.62 11.44 34.81
N ALA A 863 10.39 10.70 35.62
CA ALA A 863 10.84 9.36 35.28
C ALA A 863 9.68 8.35 35.22
N GLU A 864 8.67 8.47 36.08
CA GLU A 864 7.48 7.61 36.07
C GLU A 864 6.57 7.90 34.87
N LEU A 865 6.40 9.17 34.49
CA LEU A 865 5.67 9.59 33.29
C LEU A 865 6.37 9.09 32.02
N GLU A 866 7.71 9.12 32.01
CA GLU A 866 8.53 8.56 30.94
C GLU A 866 8.42 7.04 30.86
N ARG A 867 8.39 6.35 32.01
CA ARG A 867 8.17 4.90 32.06
C ARG A 867 6.77 4.52 31.59
N GLN A 868 5.73 5.24 32.04
CA GLN A 868 4.35 5.03 31.59
C GLN A 868 4.20 5.31 30.10
N ARG A 869 4.90 6.31 29.55
CA ARG A 869 4.93 6.57 28.11
C ARG A 869 5.67 5.50 27.33
N GLN A 870 6.81 5.00 27.81
CA GLN A 870 7.48 3.86 27.21
C GLN A 870 6.60 2.61 27.25
N GLU A 871 5.91 2.37 28.36
CA GLU A 871 4.97 1.27 28.49
C GLU A 871 3.77 1.44 27.53
N ALA A 872 3.20 2.64 27.39
CA ALA A 872 2.11 2.95 26.46
C ALA A 872 2.53 2.87 24.99
N PHE A 873 3.72 3.40 24.65
CA PHE A 873 4.29 3.31 23.31
C PHE A 873 4.62 1.86 22.95
N ASN A 874 5.19 1.09 23.88
CA ASN A 874 5.47 -0.33 23.68
C ASN A 874 4.18 -1.16 23.56
N GLN A 875 3.14 -0.83 24.33
CA GLN A 875 1.81 -1.44 24.19
C GLN A 875 1.20 -1.14 22.82
N GLN A 876 1.24 0.12 22.39
CA GLN A 876 0.84 0.51 21.04
C GLN A 876 1.65 -0.23 19.98
N GLN A 877 2.98 -0.32 20.13
CA GLN A 877 3.86 -1.04 19.20
C GLN A 877 3.55 -2.56 19.13
N MET A 878 3.24 -3.18 20.26
CA MET A 878 2.83 -4.58 20.33
C MET A 878 1.44 -4.81 19.71
N GLU A 879 0.50 -3.88 19.89
CA GLU A 879 -0.82 -3.91 19.25
C GLU A 879 -0.73 -3.64 17.74
N PHE A 880 0.14 -2.72 17.30
CA PHE A 880 0.44 -2.46 15.87
C PHE A 880 1.02 -3.69 15.18
N ASN A 881 1.90 -4.45 15.85
CA ASN A 881 2.39 -5.73 15.33
C ASN A 881 1.26 -6.78 15.23
N HIS A 882 0.26 -6.70 16.11
CA HIS A 882 -0.90 -7.61 16.11
C HIS A 882 -1.94 -7.26 15.03
N GLU A 883 -2.11 -5.97 14.70
CA GLU A 883 -2.94 -5.51 13.58
C GLU A 883 -2.27 -5.71 12.21
N GLN A 884 -0.94 -5.54 12.11
CA GLN A 884 -0.20 -5.95 10.90
C GLN A 884 -0.37 -7.44 10.63
N SER A 885 -0.34 -8.27 11.68
CA SER A 885 -0.66 -9.68 11.52
C SER A 885 -2.13 -9.89 11.17
N GLN A 886 -3.12 -9.16 11.69
CA GLN A 886 -4.51 -9.30 11.21
C GLN A 886 -4.76 -8.80 9.77
N SER A 887 -4.06 -7.75 9.32
CA SER A 887 -4.11 -7.24 7.95
C SER A 887 -3.35 -8.14 6.97
N ALA A 888 -2.28 -8.80 7.40
CA ALA A 888 -1.56 -9.82 6.62
C ALA A 888 -2.25 -11.20 6.68
N LEU A 889 -2.89 -11.54 7.79
CA LEU A 889 -3.70 -12.77 7.97
C LEU A 889 -5.04 -12.69 7.23
N ALA A 890 -5.43 -11.54 6.68
CA ALA A 890 -6.54 -11.45 5.73
C ALA A 890 -6.23 -12.20 4.40
N GLU A 891 -4.97 -12.56 4.14
CA GLU A 891 -4.55 -13.40 3.01
C GLU A 891 -4.13 -14.84 3.43
N GLU A 892 -4.09 -15.14 4.73
CA GLU A 892 -3.73 -16.46 5.25
C GLU A 892 -4.84 -17.04 6.14
N GLU A 893 -5.80 -17.75 5.52
CA GLU A 893 -6.57 -18.75 6.28
C GLU A 893 -5.67 -19.98 6.53
N PRO A 894 -5.40 -20.37 7.79
CA PRO A 894 -4.92 -21.70 8.07
C PRO A 894 -6.05 -22.70 7.77
N MET A 895 -5.74 -23.66 6.90
CA MET A 895 -6.55 -24.85 6.72
C MET A 895 -6.72 -25.54 8.09
N ALA A 896 -7.96 -25.75 8.51
CA ALA A 896 -8.28 -26.47 9.73
C ALA A 896 -7.70 -27.89 9.71
N GLU A 897 -6.54 -28.09 10.33
CA GLU A 897 -6.23 -29.36 10.97
C GLU A 897 -7.12 -29.47 12.21
N PHE A 898 -7.89 -30.55 12.29
CA PHE A 898 -8.57 -30.93 13.51
C PHE A 898 -7.49 -31.32 14.54
N ASP A 899 -7.03 -30.34 15.31
CA ASP A 899 -6.30 -30.59 16.54
C ASP A 899 -6.90 -29.79 17.70
N ALA A 900 -6.93 -30.48 18.84
CA ALA A 900 -7.79 -30.21 19.97
C ALA A 900 -7.55 -28.85 20.66
N LEU A 901 -8.64 -28.27 21.18
CA LEU A 901 -8.68 -27.10 22.06
C LEU A 901 -7.51 -27.04 23.05
N PRO A 902 -6.85 -25.87 23.25
CA PRO A 902 -5.96 -25.67 24.38
C PRO A 902 -6.80 -25.65 25.67
N GLU A 903 -6.75 -26.75 26.43
CA GLU A 903 -7.35 -26.85 27.76
C GLU A 903 -6.74 -25.80 28.70
N GLN A 904 -7.57 -24.87 29.20
CA GLN A 904 -7.25 -24.15 30.43
C GLN A 904 -7.03 -25.17 31.56
N PRO A 905 -6.01 -25.04 32.41
CA PRO A 905 -5.81 -25.95 33.54
C PRO A 905 -6.95 -25.80 34.55
N PHE A 906 -7.94 -26.68 34.46
CA PHE A 906 -9.02 -26.80 35.42
C PHE A 906 -8.48 -27.28 36.78
N VAL A 907 -8.43 -26.38 37.77
CA VAL A 907 -8.12 -26.72 39.15
C VAL A 907 -9.29 -27.52 39.75
N ARG A 908 -9.13 -28.84 39.87
CA ARG A 908 -10.16 -29.73 40.43
C ARG A 908 -10.34 -29.49 41.93
N SER A 909 -11.58 -29.24 42.34
CA SER A 909 -12.01 -29.12 43.75
C SER A 909 -12.16 -30.46 44.50
N GLY A 910 -11.59 -31.57 44.01
CA GLY A 910 -11.68 -32.88 44.68
C GLY A 910 -10.73 -33.97 44.14
N GLU A 911 -10.44 -34.98 44.97
CA GLU A 911 -9.52 -36.08 44.68
C GLU A 911 -9.93 -36.92 43.45
N LYS A 912 -8.93 -37.29 42.64
CA LYS A 912 -9.10 -38.09 41.42
C LYS A 912 -9.45 -39.55 41.77
N VAL A 913 -10.72 -39.94 41.67
CA VAL A 913 -11.14 -41.33 41.89
C VAL A 913 -10.59 -42.24 40.78
N GLY A 914 -9.72 -43.17 41.15
CA GLY A 914 -9.11 -44.12 40.20
C GLY A 914 -10.10 -45.13 39.63
N ARG A 915 -9.88 -45.60 38.40
CA ARG A 915 -10.77 -46.54 37.66
C ARG A 915 -11.17 -47.80 38.43
N ASN A 916 -10.31 -48.29 39.33
CA ASN A 916 -10.55 -49.48 40.15
C ASN A 916 -11.01 -49.17 41.59
N ALA A 917 -11.09 -47.89 41.98
CA ALA A 917 -11.60 -47.48 43.28
C ALA A 917 -13.13 -47.64 43.35
N PRO A 918 -13.71 -47.78 44.56
CA PRO A 918 -15.16 -47.78 44.73
C PRO A 918 -15.77 -46.50 44.18
N CYS A 919 -16.88 -46.64 43.46
CA CYS A 919 -17.55 -45.53 42.81
C CYS A 919 -18.13 -44.55 43.87
N PRO A 920 -17.92 -43.24 43.75
CA PRO A 920 -18.32 -42.25 44.77
C PRO A 920 -19.84 -42.10 44.93
N CYS A 921 -20.63 -42.69 44.03
CA CYS A 921 -22.09 -42.76 44.17
C CYS A 921 -22.57 -43.76 45.24
N GLY A 922 -21.67 -44.46 45.93
CA GLY A 922 -22.01 -45.41 46.99
C GLY A 922 -22.53 -46.77 46.49
N SER A 923 -22.44 -47.06 45.19
CA SER A 923 -22.99 -48.30 44.59
C SER A 923 -22.23 -49.59 44.94
N GLY A 924 -21.12 -49.51 45.68
CA GLY A 924 -20.25 -50.65 46.02
C GLY A 924 -19.47 -51.26 44.84
N LYS A 925 -19.67 -50.77 43.61
CA LYS A 925 -18.97 -51.24 42.40
C LYS A 925 -17.73 -50.39 42.11
N LYS A 926 -16.74 -50.94 41.41
CA LYS A 926 -15.57 -50.19 40.91
C LYS A 926 -16.02 -49.13 39.91
N PHE A 927 -15.40 -47.95 39.92
CA PHE A 927 -15.79 -46.81 39.08
C PHE A 927 -15.96 -47.18 37.59
N LYS A 928 -15.01 -47.95 37.01
CA LYS A 928 -15.08 -48.42 35.61
C LYS A 928 -16.28 -49.30 35.24
N GLN A 929 -16.99 -49.87 36.22
CA GLN A 929 -18.18 -50.69 36.01
C GLN A 929 -19.48 -49.97 36.40
N CYS A 930 -19.39 -48.69 36.78
CA CYS A 930 -20.51 -47.85 37.13
C CYS A 930 -20.42 -46.54 36.32
N HIS A 931 -20.20 -45.39 36.97
CA HIS A 931 -20.15 -44.08 36.29
C HIS A 931 -18.98 -43.92 35.30
N GLY A 932 -17.95 -44.75 35.40
CA GLY A 932 -16.83 -44.79 34.46
C GLY A 932 -16.95 -45.89 33.39
N LYS A 933 -18.15 -46.46 33.20
CA LYS A 933 -18.38 -47.47 32.15
C LYS A 933 -18.58 -46.77 30.81
N LEU A 934 -17.62 -46.95 29.90
CA LEU A 934 -17.74 -46.51 28.51
C LEU A 934 -18.63 -47.52 27.78
N ASN A 935 -19.66 -47.05 27.09
CA ASN A 935 -20.46 -47.86 26.16
C ASN A 935 -19.77 -47.96 24.81
#